data_AF-A0A3C1QWF6-F1
#
_entry.id   AF-A0A3C1QWF6-F1
#
_cell.length_a   1.000
_cell.length_b   1.000
_cell.length_c   1.000
_cell.angle_alpha   90.00
_cell.angle_beta   90.00
_cell.angle_gamma   90.00
#
_symmetry.space_group_name_H-M   'P 1'
#
loop_
_entity.id
_entity.type
_entity.pdbx_description
1 polymer ?
#
loop_
_entity_poly.entity_id
_entity_poly.type
_entity_poly.pdbx_seq_one_letter_code
_entity_poly.pdbx_strand_id
1 'polypeptide(L)'
;MSLRISARWFVALLVAGVVGFESRAPVQAQGVLIVEEGDRIAPIPRPIGRPFPRETASYRIKELEVDASIRDQAARVQITQVFQNTGSRVVDASFVFPLPPEAVIDQLTLLVDGKEFEGKILPKDEARSIYEDYVRRAQDPALLEWMGHGLYRTSVFPIPPGAERKVTIAYQQLVRQVDRTQDLLLPLATAKYSSQPLDQLKLRIAVETTSPLKTIYSPTYPFVVTRSDDHRAVLTYEAKGTLPGSDLRLFYDSGDQQVGASLLSIWNGDDDAGHFLLLVSPEFRDPSAAPLAKDVVLVVDRSGSMSGKKIEQVRESLKFVVERLNEGDRFNIVTYSGDVETFRPELEVMNAETRAAALGFAEGLFAGGSTNISDALATALPMLSDSARPSYLVFLTDGLPTAGETDEGRIVQVMRDKGGAHVRAISMGVGYDVNSRLLDRIADAGRGRSEYVRPEENIEAYVARLYESIASPVLTDVQLTIEGQGRSPADGPLVNRLQPASIRDLFRGEQLTVAGRYRAGGEVKVSIIGRVGDSIRTFEFPLRLSAKGEASTHRFVPRIWASRRIAEIITELDLKGKNDELVAELVSLSTTYGILTPYTSFLADDQPGAVAMGGRENVEAASRSLDLLSSSEGRGGFDQRRFRNDLSAAGAAPSDGGAPGDIGRPVSAAPLSAPADAFGLPTIRAIGSDEQRVVETVRRIGSRTMYRRGTLWIGSDLADVDPEKLPAELVRIRRFDDAYFELATDNTEDDNALLAAFGEGDRVLVRLRGKLYLIE
;
A
#
# COMPACT_ATOMS: atom_id res chain seq x y z
N MET A 1 -8.81 -50.27 40.46
CA MET A 1 -9.15 -50.24 41.90
C MET A 1 -8.82 -48.83 42.39
N SER A 2 -9.79 -47.95 42.70
CA SER A 2 -10.62 -47.95 43.93
C SER A 2 -9.72 -48.01 45.18
N LEU A 3 -9.72 -47.11 46.16
CA LEU A 3 -10.56 -45.97 46.52
C LEU A 3 -9.79 -45.19 47.63
N ARG A 4 -10.02 -43.87 47.69
CA ARG A 4 -10.20 -42.95 48.85
C ARG A 4 -9.71 -43.34 50.26
N ILE A 5 -9.29 -42.32 51.03
CA ILE A 5 -9.76 -41.88 52.39
C ILE A 5 -8.73 -40.82 52.89
N SER A 6 -9.03 -39.51 52.93
CA SER A 6 -9.83 -38.67 53.86
C SER A 6 -9.02 -38.01 55.00
N ALA A 7 -9.24 -36.67 55.13
CA ALA A 7 -9.31 -35.83 56.36
C ALA A 7 -8.08 -35.69 57.31
N ARG A 8 -7.71 -34.55 57.94
CA ARG A 8 -8.23 -33.17 58.09
C ARG A 8 -7.22 -32.34 58.98
N TRP A 9 -6.96 -31.06 58.63
CA TRP A 9 -6.77 -29.83 59.50
C TRP A 9 -5.43 -29.64 60.28
N PHE A 10 -4.76 -28.46 60.47
CA PHE A 10 -4.97 -27.01 60.16
C PHE A 10 -3.69 -26.14 60.44
N VAL A 11 -3.53 -24.97 59.75
CA VAL A 11 -2.75 -23.70 60.06
C VAL A 11 -1.21 -23.69 59.81
N ALA A 12 -0.51 -22.71 59.17
CA ALA A 12 -0.74 -21.32 58.75
C ALA A 12 0.32 -20.83 57.72
N LEU A 13 -0.04 -19.81 56.91
CA LEU A 13 0.76 -18.68 56.31
C LEU A 13 2.03 -19.05 55.49
N LEU A 14 2.27 -18.61 54.24
CA LEU A 14 2.28 -17.24 53.70
C LEU A 14 2.60 -17.26 52.17
N VAL A 15 2.12 -16.27 51.42
CA VAL A 15 2.47 -15.88 50.02
C VAL A 15 1.94 -16.76 48.86
N ALA A 16 0.73 -16.43 48.38
CA ALA A 16 0.32 -16.67 47.00
C ALA A 16 0.33 -15.33 46.26
N GLY A 17 1.41 -15.06 45.52
CA GLY A 17 1.41 -14.07 44.44
C GLY A 17 0.68 -14.70 43.25
N VAL A 18 -0.53 -14.23 42.99
CA VAL A 18 -1.27 -14.56 41.78
C VAL A 18 -0.58 -13.85 40.62
N VAL A 19 0.16 -14.60 39.81
CA VAL A 19 0.53 -14.20 38.45
C VAL A 19 -0.76 -14.18 37.64
N GLY A 20 -1.37 -12.99 37.56
CA GLY A 20 -2.40 -12.71 36.58
C GLY A 20 -1.75 -12.75 35.20
N PHE A 21 -2.11 -13.76 34.41
CA PHE A 21 -1.85 -13.81 32.98
C PHE A 21 -2.61 -12.65 32.31
N GLU A 22 -1.93 -11.53 32.07
CA GLU A 22 -2.37 -10.57 31.06
C GLU A 22 -2.07 -11.17 29.68
N SER A 23 -3.06 -11.83 29.10
CA SER A 23 -3.06 -12.16 27.69
C SER A 23 -3.14 -10.87 26.87
N ARG A 24 -1.98 -10.32 26.48
CA ARG A 24 -1.90 -9.33 25.40
C ARG A 24 -2.30 -10.03 24.10
N ALA A 25 -3.53 -9.79 23.65
CA ALA A 25 -3.99 -10.28 22.36
C ALA A 25 -3.26 -9.54 21.22
N PRO A 26 -2.78 -10.24 20.19
CA PRO A 26 -2.22 -9.59 19.00
C PRO A 26 -3.32 -8.89 18.21
N VAL A 27 -3.17 -7.57 18.02
CA VAL A 27 -4.10 -6.73 17.27
C VAL A 27 -3.82 -6.89 15.78
N GLN A 28 -4.79 -7.46 15.05
CA GLN A 28 -4.87 -7.42 13.60
C GLN A 28 -6.29 -6.93 13.25
N ALA A 29 -6.45 -5.63 12.92
CA ALA A 29 -7.68 -4.87 12.59
C ALA A 29 -7.91 -4.85 11.05
N GLN A 30 -9.11 -4.72 10.42
CA GLN A 30 -10.14 -3.66 10.29
C GLN A 30 -10.95 -3.18 11.50
N GLY A 31 -11.33 -1.91 11.41
CA GLY A 31 -12.22 -1.18 12.29
C GLY A 31 -12.35 -1.60 13.74
N VAL A 32 -11.34 -1.40 14.58
CA VAL A 32 -11.54 -1.49 16.04
C VAL A 32 -11.77 -0.07 16.56
N LEU A 33 -12.87 0.15 17.29
CA LEU A 33 -13.04 1.35 18.10
C LEU A 33 -12.22 1.16 19.38
N ILE A 34 -11.05 1.79 19.46
CA ILE A 34 -10.22 1.77 20.66
C ILE A 34 -10.77 2.84 21.60
N VAL A 35 -11.25 2.44 22.78
CA VAL A 35 -11.71 3.39 23.80
C VAL A 35 -10.50 3.98 24.52
N GLU A 36 -10.30 5.29 24.45
CA GLU A 36 -9.21 5.94 25.17
C GLU A 36 -9.64 6.28 26.61
N GLU A 37 -9.03 5.62 27.60
CA GLU A 37 -9.17 6.03 29.00
C GLU A 37 -8.12 7.13 29.26
N GLY A 38 -8.53 8.39 29.16
CA GLY A 38 -7.64 9.51 29.47
C GLY A 38 -7.06 9.40 30.88
N ASP A 39 -5.75 9.67 31.02
CA ASP A 39 -5.01 9.77 32.28
C ASP A 39 -5.62 10.84 33.20
N ARG A 40 -6.70 10.47 33.89
CA ARG A 40 -7.26 11.27 34.98
C ARG A 40 -6.48 10.88 36.23
N ILE A 41 -5.66 11.82 36.72
CA ILE A 41 -4.97 11.77 38.01
C ILE A 41 -5.87 11.10 39.04
N ALA A 42 -5.45 9.93 39.55
CA ALA A 42 -6.21 9.16 40.52
C ALA A 42 -6.46 10.03 41.78
N PRO A 43 -7.70 10.35 42.14
CA PRO A 43 -7.96 11.03 43.40
C PRO A 43 -7.67 10.08 44.57
N ILE A 44 -7.10 10.65 45.63
CA ILE A 44 -6.74 10.02 46.92
C ILE A 44 -7.82 9.03 47.37
N PRO A 45 -7.46 7.82 47.87
CA PRO A 45 -8.43 6.77 48.15
C PRO A 45 -9.44 7.20 49.22
N ARG A 46 -10.72 7.30 48.84
CA ARG A 46 -11.86 7.39 49.76
C ARG A 46 -12.29 5.98 50.21
N PRO A 47 -13.01 5.85 51.35
CA PRO A 47 -13.35 4.55 51.94
C PRO A 47 -14.08 3.65 50.94
N ILE A 48 -13.78 2.34 51.01
CA ILE A 48 -14.27 1.28 50.12
C ILE A 48 -15.81 1.26 50.12
N GLY A 49 -16.41 2.01 49.19
CA GLY A 49 -17.77 1.75 48.73
C GLY A 49 -17.81 0.43 47.97
N ARG A 50 -18.98 -0.22 47.92
CA ARG A 50 -19.22 -1.44 47.12
C ARG A 50 -18.48 -1.35 45.78
N PRO A 51 -17.83 -2.42 45.28
CA PRO A 51 -17.21 -2.37 43.96
C PRO A 51 -18.28 -1.91 42.97
N PHE A 52 -18.15 -0.67 42.48
CA PHE A 52 -18.89 -0.26 41.31
C PHE A 52 -18.49 -1.27 40.23
N PRO A 53 -19.46 -1.90 39.53
CA PRO A 53 -19.09 -2.67 38.35
C PRO A 53 -18.20 -1.76 37.50
N ARG A 54 -17.02 -2.24 37.09
CA ARG A 54 -16.22 -1.53 36.09
C ARG A 54 -17.10 -1.48 34.84
N GLU A 55 -17.79 -0.36 34.63
CA GLU A 55 -18.64 -0.17 33.46
C GLU A 55 -17.73 -0.04 32.24
N THR A 56 -17.45 -1.18 31.60
CA THR A 56 -16.71 -1.25 30.35
C THR A 56 -17.45 -0.46 29.28
N ALA A 57 -16.77 0.49 28.64
CA ALA A 57 -17.24 1.02 27.37
C ALA A 57 -17.38 -0.17 26.41
N SER A 58 -18.59 -0.43 25.91
CA SER A 58 -18.87 -1.47 24.93
C SER A 58 -19.49 -0.83 23.70
N TYR A 59 -19.04 -1.27 22.53
CA TYR A 59 -19.60 -0.86 21.25
C TYR A 59 -19.84 -2.12 20.41
N ARG A 60 -20.75 -2.02 19.46
CA ARG A 60 -20.96 -3.05 18.43
C ARG A 60 -20.95 -2.45 17.03
N ILE A 61 -20.55 -3.25 16.05
CA ILE A 61 -20.73 -2.90 14.63
C ILE A 61 -22.12 -3.42 14.23
N LYS A 62 -23.03 -2.50 13.94
CA LYS A 62 -24.42 -2.78 13.59
C LYS A 62 -24.55 -3.15 12.11
N GLU A 63 -23.91 -2.40 11.22
CA GLU A 63 -23.99 -2.60 9.77
C GLU A 63 -22.59 -2.53 9.14
N LEU A 64 -22.34 -3.40 8.16
CA LEU A 64 -21.17 -3.37 7.28
C LEU A 64 -21.65 -3.48 5.83
N GLU A 65 -21.34 -2.47 5.03
CA GLU A 65 -21.64 -2.45 3.60
C GLU A 65 -20.36 -2.25 2.79
N VAL A 66 -20.17 -3.10 1.78
CA VAL A 66 -19.06 -3.01 0.82
C VAL A 66 -19.65 -2.88 -0.57
N ASP A 67 -19.29 -1.81 -1.27
CA ASP A 67 -19.54 -1.65 -2.71
C ASP A 67 -18.21 -1.53 -3.43
N ALA A 68 -17.92 -2.44 -4.35
CA ALA A 68 -16.72 -2.41 -5.16
C ALA A 68 -17.05 -2.47 -6.64
N SER A 69 -16.27 -1.76 -7.45
CA SER A 69 -16.31 -1.81 -8.90
C SER A 69 -14.91 -2.03 -9.44
N ILE A 70 -14.74 -3.08 -10.24
CA ILE A 70 -13.47 -3.48 -10.84
C ILE A 70 -13.58 -3.32 -12.34
N ARG A 71 -12.62 -2.62 -12.95
CA ARG A 71 -12.43 -2.57 -14.39
C ARG A 71 -11.03 -3.05 -14.74
N ASP A 72 -10.94 -4.18 -15.43
CA ASP A 72 -9.71 -4.95 -15.65
C ASP A 72 -9.03 -5.31 -14.32
N GLN A 73 -7.94 -4.63 -13.97
CA GLN A 73 -7.28 -4.76 -12.67
C GLN A 73 -7.53 -3.57 -11.74
N ALA A 74 -8.21 -2.51 -12.18
CA ALA A 74 -8.45 -1.34 -11.34
C ALA A 74 -9.72 -1.51 -10.50
N ALA A 75 -9.59 -1.60 -9.18
CA ALA A 75 -10.72 -1.67 -8.26
C ALA A 75 -10.93 -0.34 -7.54
N ARG A 76 -12.19 0.11 -7.48
CA ARG A 76 -12.68 1.10 -6.51
C ARG A 76 -13.48 0.36 -5.46
N VAL A 77 -13.24 0.69 -4.20
CA VAL A 77 -13.89 0.05 -3.05
C VAL A 77 -14.41 1.13 -2.13
N GLN A 78 -15.66 0.99 -1.72
CA GLN A 78 -16.28 1.77 -0.66
C GLN A 78 -16.68 0.82 0.47
N ILE A 79 -16.27 1.14 1.69
CA ILE A 79 -16.64 0.41 2.91
C ILE A 79 -17.39 1.37 3.83
N THR A 80 -18.60 1.00 4.23
CA THR A 80 -19.41 1.74 5.20
C THR A 80 -19.64 0.88 6.43
N GLN A 81 -19.39 1.45 7.62
CA GLN A 81 -19.61 0.79 8.90
C GLN A 81 -20.46 1.67 9.82
N VAL A 82 -21.45 1.07 10.47
CA VAL A 82 -22.27 1.73 11.50
C VAL A 82 -21.92 1.16 12.86
N PHE A 83 -21.40 2.01 13.74
CA PHE A 83 -21.08 1.69 15.12
C PHE A 83 -22.21 2.13 16.03
N GLN A 84 -22.50 1.35 17.06
CA GLN A 84 -23.43 1.70 18.11
C GLN A 84 -22.75 1.60 19.47
N ASN A 85 -22.85 2.66 20.28
CA ASN A 85 -22.41 2.60 21.68
C ASN A 85 -23.44 1.83 22.51
N THR A 86 -23.07 0.64 22.98
CA THR A 86 -23.90 -0.23 23.81
C THR A 86 -23.66 -0.04 25.31
N GLY A 87 -22.75 0.86 25.69
CA GLY A 87 -22.46 1.21 27.07
C GLY A 87 -23.36 2.30 27.63
N SER A 88 -23.16 2.58 28.92
CA SER A 88 -23.86 3.61 29.72
C SER A 88 -23.17 4.98 29.70
N ARG A 89 -21.94 5.09 29.16
CA ARG A 89 -21.13 6.32 29.11
C ARG A 89 -20.88 6.79 27.67
N VAL A 90 -20.61 8.08 27.49
CA VAL A 90 -20.07 8.60 26.24
C VAL A 90 -18.72 7.91 25.97
N VAL A 91 -18.53 7.43 24.74
CA VAL A 91 -17.32 6.74 24.32
C VAL A 91 -16.45 7.69 23.51
N ASP A 92 -15.25 7.93 24.02
CA ASP A 92 -14.05 8.41 23.31
C ASP A 92 -13.44 7.23 22.58
N ALA A 93 -13.56 7.19 21.25
CA ALA A 93 -13.04 6.07 20.50
C ALA A 93 -12.33 6.46 19.21
N SER A 94 -11.32 5.66 18.88
CA SER A 94 -10.58 5.74 17.63
C SER A 94 -10.85 4.54 16.75
N PHE A 95 -11.28 4.76 15.52
CA PHE A 95 -11.51 3.74 14.50
C PHE A 95 -10.22 3.40 13.76
N VAL A 96 -9.72 2.18 13.94
CA VAL A 96 -8.50 1.68 13.28
C VAL A 96 -8.84 0.70 12.17
N PHE A 97 -8.45 0.95 10.91
CA PHE A 97 -8.72 0.10 9.74
C PHE A 97 -7.48 -0.12 8.84
N PRO A 98 -7.18 -1.35 8.37
CA PRO A 98 -6.22 -1.66 7.35
C PRO A 98 -6.82 -1.37 5.98
N LEU A 99 -5.90 -1.08 5.08
CA LEU A 99 -6.09 -1.19 3.66
C LEU A 99 -5.08 -2.20 3.10
N PRO A 100 -5.40 -2.85 1.98
CA PRO A 100 -4.42 -3.65 1.25
C PRO A 100 -3.16 -2.82 0.91
N PRO A 101 -1.95 -3.42 0.86
CA PRO A 101 -0.71 -2.70 0.53
C PRO A 101 -0.78 -1.91 -0.78
N GLU A 102 -1.51 -2.44 -1.76
CA GLU A 102 -1.74 -1.86 -3.09
C GLU A 102 -2.78 -0.72 -3.12
N ALA A 103 -3.44 -0.43 -1.99
CA ALA A 103 -4.52 0.54 -1.93
C ALA A 103 -4.02 1.98 -1.77
N VAL A 104 -4.68 2.88 -2.49
CA VAL A 104 -4.48 4.32 -2.42
C VAL A 104 -5.83 4.96 -2.07
N ILE A 105 -5.89 5.69 -0.95
CA ILE A 105 -7.15 6.26 -0.38
C ILE A 105 -7.67 7.36 -1.29
N ASP A 106 -8.74 7.15 -2.05
CA ASP A 106 -9.37 8.16 -2.93
C ASP A 106 -10.01 9.28 -2.12
N GLN A 107 -10.80 8.90 -1.12
CA GLN A 107 -11.56 9.81 -0.29
C GLN A 107 -11.86 9.17 1.05
N LEU A 108 -11.64 9.90 2.14
CA LEU A 108 -12.19 9.55 3.44
C LEU A 108 -13.28 10.56 3.81
N THR A 109 -14.49 10.07 4.05
CA THR A 109 -15.61 10.90 4.50
C THR A 109 -16.12 10.38 5.83
N LEU A 110 -15.93 11.17 6.89
CA LEU A 110 -16.59 10.87 8.17
C LEU A 110 -18.01 11.46 8.14
N LEU A 111 -19.02 10.63 8.41
CA LEU A 111 -20.43 11.02 8.48
C LEU A 111 -20.91 11.01 9.94
N VAL A 112 -20.99 12.19 10.56
CA VAL A 112 -21.43 12.36 11.95
C VAL A 112 -22.83 12.97 11.96
N ASP A 113 -23.84 12.24 12.46
CA ASP A 113 -25.25 12.69 12.53
C ASP A 113 -25.81 13.23 11.20
N GLY A 114 -25.36 12.67 10.07
CA GLY A 114 -25.78 13.08 8.73
C GLY A 114 -25.04 14.32 8.18
N LYS A 115 -24.05 14.86 8.90
CA LYS A 115 -23.10 15.86 8.40
C LYS A 115 -21.81 15.20 7.92
N GLU A 116 -21.35 15.62 6.75
CA GLU A 116 -20.09 15.18 6.14
C GLU A 116 -18.94 16.05 6.64
N PHE A 117 -17.87 15.39 7.10
CA PHE A 117 -16.62 16.02 7.51
C PHE A 117 -15.54 15.57 6.53
N GLU A 118 -15.05 16.51 5.72
CA GLU A 118 -14.02 16.27 4.70
C GLU A 118 -12.63 16.45 5.32
N GLY A 119 -11.77 15.43 5.16
CA GLY A 119 -10.38 15.48 5.63
C GLY A 119 -9.46 16.24 4.67
N LYS A 120 -8.69 17.19 5.18
CA LYS A 120 -7.57 17.86 4.48
C LYS A 120 -6.24 17.23 4.87
N ILE A 121 -5.32 16.99 3.93
CA ILE A 121 -3.96 16.58 4.29
C ILE A 121 -3.17 17.80 4.77
N LEU A 122 -2.62 17.67 5.97
CA LEU A 122 -1.71 18.62 6.62
C LEU A 122 -0.42 17.90 7.03
N PRO A 123 0.67 18.63 7.30
CA PRO A 123 1.81 18.10 8.05
C PRO A 123 1.37 17.47 9.38
N LYS A 124 2.03 16.40 9.80
CA LYS A 124 1.65 15.63 11.01
C LYS A 124 1.54 16.49 12.28
N ASP A 125 2.56 17.31 12.54
CA ASP A 125 2.61 18.13 13.76
C ASP A 125 1.54 19.25 13.75
N GLU A 126 1.24 19.79 12.57
CA GLU A 126 0.20 20.81 12.39
C GLU A 126 -1.20 20.20 12.57
N ALA A 127 -1.47 19.06 11.92
CA ALA A 127 -2.72 18.31 12.08
C ALA A 127 -2.97 17.99 13.56
N ARG A 128 -1.93 17.57 14.29
CA ARG A 128 -1.99 17.29 15.72
C ARG A 128 -2.24 18.54 16.56
N SER A 129 -1.57 19.65 16.28
CA SER A 129 -1.78 20.90 17.04
C SER A 129 -3.21 21.41 16.88
N ILE A 130 -3.74 21.40 15.66
CA ILE A 130 -5.11 21.83 15.38
C ILE A 130 -6.12 20.89 16.07
N TYR A 131 -5.86 19.58 16.03
CA TYR A 131 -6.65 18.59 16.75
C TYR A 131 -6.67 18.85 18.26
N GLU A 132 -5.51 19.04 18.90
CA GLU A 132 -5.43 19.30 20.35
C GLU A 132 -6.20 20.56 20.75
N ASP A 133 -6.23 21.58 19.90
CA ASP A 133 -7.01 22.81 20.12
C ASP A 133 -8.53 22.57 19.99
N TYR A 134 -8.97 21.72 19.06
CA TYR A 134 -10.37 21.33 18.93
C TYR A 134 -10.86 20.48 20.09
N VAL A 135 -10.05 19.52 20.56
CA VAL A 135 -10.34 18.71 21.76
C VAL A 135 -10.53 19.61 22.98
N ARG A 136 -9.68 20.63 23.15
CA ARG A 136 -9.83 21.63 24.22
C ARG A 136 -11.12 22.43 24.14
N ARG A 137 -11.69 22.60 22.93
CA ARG A 137 -12.93 23.34 22.66
C ARG A 137 -14.17 22.46 22.63
N ALA A 138 -14.03 21.14 22.85
CA ALA A 138 -15.11 20.14 22.72
C ALA A 138 -15.80 20.16 21.34
N GLN A 139 -15.03 20.48 20.30
CA GLN A 139 -15.43 20.42 18.90
C GLN A 139 -14.99 19.06 18.31
N ASP A 140 -15.66 18.56 17.26
CA ASP A 140 -15.49 17.20 16.71
C ASP A 140 -14.67 17.19 15.41
N PRO A 141 -13.32 17.18 15.47
CA PRO A 141 -12.47 16.97 14.31
C PRO A 141 -12.19 15.48 14.10
N ALA A 142 -12.29 15.01 12.85
CA ALA A 142 -11.77 13.69 12.50
C ALA A 142 -10.29 13.81 12.10
N LEU A 143 -9.38 13.47 13.00
CA LEU A 143 -7.96 13.33 12.67
C LEU A 143 -7.70 11.90 12.18
N LEU A 144 -7.32 11.74 10.90
CA LEU A 144 -6.87 10.47 10.33
C LEU A 144 -5.34 10.43 10.29
N GLU A 145 -4.78 9.45 11.00
CA GLU A 145 -3.35 9.20 11.11
C GLU A 145 -3.00 7.83 10.53
N TRP A 146 -1.81 7.73 9.95
CA TRP A 146 -1.22 6.45 9.58
C TRP A 146 -0.54 5.82 10.81
N MET A 147 -0.82 4.52 11.05
CA MET A 147 -0.34 3.79 12.23
C MET A 147 0.70 2.70 11.93
N GLY A 148 1.12 2.55 10.68
CA GLY A 148 1.94 1.40 10.27
C GLY A 148 1.15 0.31 9.56
N HIS A 149 1.78 -0.42 8.64
CA HIS A 149 1.28 -1.72 8.15
C HIS A 149 -0.07 -1.70 7.43
N GLY A 150 -0.28 -0.69 6.58
CA GLY A 150 -1.57 -0.46 5.94
C GLY A 150 -2.69 -0.06 6.91
N LEU A 151 -2.43 0.08 8.22
CA LEU A 151 -3.41 0.52 9.22
C LEU A 151 -3.48 2.04 9.30
N TYR A 152 -4.71 2.51 9.31
CA TYR A 152 -5.09 3.91 9.45
C TYR A 152 -5.99 4.05 10.66
N ARG A 153 -5.85 5.14 11.39
CA ARG A 153 -6.63 5.45 12.58
C ARG A 153 -7.34 6.77 12.37
N THR A 154 -8.64 6.83 12.63
CA THR A 154 -9.37 8.10 12.73
C THR A 154 -10.11 8.21 14.05
N SER A 155 -10.20 9.42 14.61
CA SER A 155 -11.00 9.65 15.81
C SER A 155 -12.49 9.63 15.46
N VAL A 156 -13.29 8.94 16.28
CA VAL A 156 -14.75 8.86 16.19
C VAL A 156 -15.32 9.11 17.59
N PHE A 157 -15.30 10.37 18.02
CA PHE A 157 -15.77 10.84 19.33
C PHE A 157 -16.49 12.19 19.19
N PRO A 158 -17.50 12.49 20.02
CA PRO A 158 -18.15 11.63 21.01
C PRO A 158 -19.18 10.67 20.43
N ILE A 159 -19.28 9.48 21.01
CA ILE A 159 -20.42 8.56 20.78
C ILE A 159 -21.24 8.47 22.06
N PRO A 160 -22.37 9.20 22.19
CA PRO A 160 -23.25 9.11 23.36
C PRO A 160 -23.82 7.69 23.58
N PRO A 161 -24.25 7.33 24.81
CA PRO A 161 -24.93 6.06 25.09
C PRO A 161 -26.11 5.80 24.15
N GLY A 162 -26.12 4.65 23.49
CA GLY A 162 -27.17 4.26 22.53
C GLY A 162 -27.10 4.95 21.15
N ALA A 163 -26.21 5.94 20.97
CA ALA A 163 -26.04 6.64 19.70
C ALA A 163 -25.28 5.79 18.67
N GLU A 164 -25.48 6.13 17.40
CA GLU A 164 -24.83 5.49 16.27
C GLU A 164 -23.87 6.46 15.55
N ARG A 165 -22.77 5.94 15.02
CA ARG A 165 -21.84 6.67 14.16
C ARG A 165 -21.62 5.89 12.88
N LYS A 166 -21.66 6.56 11.73
CA LYS A 166 -21.44 5.96 10.41
C LYS A 166 -20.11 6.44 9.84
N VAL A 167 -19.25 5.51 9.47
CA VAL A 167 -17.95 5.81 8.87
C VAL A 167 -17.93 5.24 7.46
N THR A 168 -17.58 6.05 6.47
CA THR A 168 -17.45 5.62 5.08
C THR A 168 -16.04 5.89 4.56
N ILE A 169 -15.38 4.86 4.06
CA ILE A 169 -14.05 4.94 3.47
C ILE A 169 -14.17 4.57 2.00
N ALA A 170 -13.63 5.40 1.11
CA ALA A 170 -13.51 5.08 -0.30
C ALA A 170 -12.04 5.07 -0.73
N TYR A 171 -11.61 3.96 -1.34
CA TYR A 171 -10.25 3.82 -1.83
C TYR A 171 -10.21 3.12 -3.17
N GLN A 172 -9.07 3.24 -3.84
CA GLN A 172 -8.78 2.54 -5.08
C GLN A 172 -7.62 1.60 -4.85
N GLN A 173 -7.58 0.48 -5.56
CA GLN A 173 -6.46 -0.46 -5.52
C GLN A 173 -6.28 -1.14 -6.87
N LEU A 174 -5.08 -1.63 -7.14
CA LEU A 174 -4.84 -2.51 -8.27
C LEU A 174 -5.01 -3.97 -7.82
N VAL A 175 -5.97 -4.67 -8.41
CA VAL A 175 -6.21 -6.10 -8.17
C VAL A 175 -5.00 -6.89 -8.64
N ARG A 176 -4.51 -7.74 -7.74
CA ARG A 176 -3.37 -8.62 -7.98
C ARG A 176 -3.64 -9.57 -9.14
N GLN A 177 -2.60 -9.85 -9.94
CA GLN A 177 -2.59 -10.96 -10.89
C GLN A 177 -1.47 -11.93 -10.56
N VAL A 178 -1.80 -13.22 -10.49
CA VAL A 178 -0.84 -14.33 -10.38
C VAL A 178 -1.09 -15.25 -11.56
N ASP A 179 -0.08 -15.42 -12.41
CA ASP A 179 -0.24 -16.06 -13.72
C ASP A 179 -1.36 -15.39 -14.53
N ARG A 180 -2.55 -15.99 -14.52
CA ARG A 180 -3.76 -15.54 -15.24
C ARG A 180 -4.92 -15.17 -14.31
N THR A 181 -4.79 -15.45 -13.03
CA THR A 181 -5.86 -15.27 -12.06
C THR A 181 -5.69 -13.94 -11.35
N GLN A 182 -6.73 -13.11 -11.42
CA GLN A 182 -6.87 -11.93 -10.59
C GLN A 182 -7.35 -12.30 -9.17
N ASP A 183 -6.83 -11.61 -8.16
CA ASP A 183 -7.05 -11.87 -6.73
C ASP A 183 -7.32 -10.55 -6.00
N LEU A 184 -8.59 -10.27 -5.71
CA LEU A 184 -9.01 -9.13 -4.91
C LEU A 184 -9.10 -9.55 -3.45
N LEU A 185 -8.31 -8.89 -2.59
CA LEU A 185 -8.38 -9.02 -1.13
C LEU A 185 -9.02 -7.76 -0.52
N LEU A 186 -10.05 -7.94 0.32
CA LEU A 186 -10.60 -6.89 1.18
C LEU A 186 -10.55 -7.36 2.65
N PRO A 187 -9.83 -6.65 3.54
CA PRO A 187 -9.52 -7.16 4.89
C PRO A 187 -10.68 -7.13 5.91
N LEU A 188 -11.81 -7.80 5.62
CA LEU A 188 -13.05 -7.77 6.41
C LEU A 188 -13.03 -8.59 7.72
N ALA A 189 -11.99 -9.39 8.01
CA ALA A 189 -11.98 -10.41 9.07
C ALA A 189 -12.14 -9.87 10.50
N THR A 190 -12.21 -8.57 10.70
CA THR A 190 -12.00 -7.93 12.00
C THR A 190 -13.29 -7.39 12.60
N ALA A 191 -14.37 -7.45 11.82
CA ALA A 191 -15.71 -7.44 12.39
C ALA A 191 -15.89 -8.53 13.46
N LYS A 192 -15.04 -9.58 13.47
CA LYS A 192 -14.95 -10.58 14.56
C LYS A 192 -14.69 -10.00 15.96
N TYR A 193 -14.18 -8.78 16.07
CA TYR A 193 -13.97 -8.11 17.36
C TYR A 193 -15.16 -7.25 17.82
N SER A 194 -16.26 -7.21 17.05
CA SER A 194 -17.52 -6.64 17.51
C SER A 194 -18.06 -7.44 18.71
N SER A 195 -18.61 -6.75 19.71
CA SER A 195 -19.18 -7.41 20.89
C SER A 195 -20.42 -8.26 20.59
N GLN A 196 -21.03 -8.07 19.41
CA GLN A 196 -22.22 -8.76 18.93
C GLN A 196 -22.14 -8.99 17.41
N PRO A 197 -22.87 -10.00 16.87
CA PRO A 197 -23.07 -10.13 15.43
C PRO A 197 -23.68 -8.86 14.82
N LEU A 198 -23.32 -8.58 13.56
CA LEU A 198 -23.90 -7.46 12.82
C LEU A 198 -25.38 -7.72 12.54
N ASP A 199 -26.19 -6.67 12.63
CA ASP A 199 -27.59 -6.72 12.21
C ASP A 199 -27.68 -6.94 10.69
N GLN A 200 -26.75 -6.32 9.94
CA GLN A 200 -26.71 -6.43 8.48
C GLN A 200 -25.28 -6.40 7.91
N LEU A 201 -25.04 -7.32 6.97
CA LEU A 201 -23.87 -7.37 6.11
C LEU A 201 -24.33 -7.32 4.66
N LYS A 202 -23.83 -6.36 3.88
CA LYS A 202 -24.08 -6.26 2.43
C LYS A 202 -22.77 -6.16 1.69
N LEU A 203 -22.58 -7.02 0.70
CA LEU A 203 -21.39 -7.02 -0.15
C LEU A 203 -21.86 -6.99 -1.60
N ARG A 204 -21.40 -6.01 -2.37
CA ARG A 204 -21.65 -5.89 -3.79
C ARG A 204 -20.34 -5.64 -4.52
N ILE A 205 -20.03 -6.45 -5.53
CA ILE A 205 -18.83 -6.30 -6.36
C ILE A 205 -19.24 -6.37 -7.83
N ALA A 206 -19.02 -5.31 -8.59
CA ALA A 206 -19.14 -5.31 -10.04
C ALA A 206 -17.74 -5.53 -10.66
N VAL A 207 -17.62 -6.42 -11.64
CA VAL A 207 -16.39 -6.73 -12.37
C VAL A 207 -16.66 -6.54 -13.84
N GLU A 208 -15.84 -5.74 -14.51
CA GLU A 208 -15.85 -5.52 -15.95
C GLU A 208 -14.43 -5.74 -16.48
N THR A 209 -14.26 -6.53 -17.54
CA THR A 209 -12.94 -6.81 -18.12
C THR A 209 -12.95 -6.65 -19.63
N THR A 210 -11.84 -6.16 -20.18
CA THR A 210 -11.62 -6.00 -21.62
C THR A 210 -11.54 -7.37 -22.30
N SER A 211 -10.95 -8.36 -21.64
CA SER A 211 -10.94 -9.78 -22.10
C SER A 211 -12.10 -10.57 -21.46
N PRO A 212 -12.63 -11.62 -22.12
CA PRO A 212 -13.73 -12.41 -21.55
C PRO A 212 -13.39 -13.05 -20.19
N LEU A 213 -14.30 -12.90 -19.21
CA LEU A 213 -14.28 -13.53 -17.90
C LEU A 213 -14.52 -15.04 -18.01
N LYS A 214 -13.45 -15.82 -17.86
CA LYS A 214 -13.52 -17.29 -17.82
C LYS A 214 -14.11 -17.76 -16.50
N THR A 215 -13.47 -17.42 -15.39
CA THR A 215 -13.86 -17.88 -14.04
C THR A 215 -14.04 -16.68 -13.13
N ILE A 216 -14.99 -16.77 -12.20
CA ILE A 216 -15.14 -15.82 -11.10
C ILE A 216 -15.69 -16.57 -9.88
N TYR A 217 -15.03 -16.47 -8.74
CA TYR A 217 -15.46 -17.15 -7.52
C TYR A 217 -14.86 -16.50 -6.27
N SER A 218 -15.54 -16.63 -5.13
CA SER A 218 -15.02 -16.26 -3.82
C SER A 218 -15.00 -17.50 -2.92
N PRO A 219 -13.85 -17.88 -2.34
CA PRO A 219 -13.80 -18.98 -1.37
C PRO A 219 -14.29 -18.57 0.02
N THR A 220 -14.43 -17.27 0.28
CA THR A 220 -14.70 -16.72 1.61
C THR A 220 -16.17 -16.32 1.81
N TYR A 221 -16.87 -15.93 0.74
CA TYR A 221 -18.27 -15.50 0.80
C TYR A 221 -19.08 -16.12 -0.34
N PRO A 222 -20.26 -16.72 -0.07
CA PRO A 222 -21.08 -17.36 -1.09
C PRO A 222 -21.89 -16.31 -1.86
N PHE A 223 -21.24 -15.61 -2.79
CA PHE A 223 -21.88 -14.60 -3.62
C PHE A 223 -22.90 -15.20 -4.60
N VAL A 224 -24.02 -14.50 -4.77
CA VAL A 224 -24.88 -14.66 -5.95
C VAL A 224 -24.21 -13.91 -7.09
N VAL A 225 -23.81 -14.61 -8.14
CA VAL A 225 -23.13 -14.04 -9.31
C VAL A 225 -24.10 -13.91 -10.46
N THR A 226 -24.29 -12.68 -10.94
CA THR A 226 -25.08 -12.37 -12.14
C THR A 226 -24.13 -11.90 -13.24
N ARG A 227 -24.10 -12.56 -14.39
CA ARG A 227 -23.32 -12.11 -15.57
C ARG A 227 -24.28 -11.53 -16.60
N SER A 228 -24.04 -10.29 -17.03
CA SER A 228 -24.80 -9.69 -18.14
C SER A 228 -24.29 -10.17 -19.50
N ASP A 229 -22.98 -10.40 -19.59
CA ASP A 229 -22.26 -10.85 -20.78
C ASP A 229 -20.92 -11.50 -20.36
N ASP A 230 -20.10 -11.88 -21.33
CA ASP A 230 -18.81 -12.54 -21.09
C ASP A 230 -17.75 -11.59 -20.50
N HIS A 231 -18.01 -10.29 -20.40
CA HIS A 231 -17.07 -9.28 -19.90
C HIS A 231 -17.50 -8.68 -18.56
N ARG A 232 -18.74 -8.91 -18.12
CA ARG A 232 -19.32 -8.23 -16.95
C ARG A 232 -20.00 -9.20 -15.99
N ALA A 233 -19.66 -9.08 -14.71
CA ALA A 233 -20.25 -9.83 -13.61
C ALA A 233 -20.57 -8.92 -12.42
N VAL A 234 -21.72 -9.13 -11.77
CA VAL A 234 -22.08 -8.50 -10.50
C VAL A 234 -22.29 -9.58 -9.45
N LEU A 235 -21.58 -9.45 -8.35
CA LEU A 235 -21.60 -10.35 -7.21
C LEU A 235 -22.30 -9.67 -6.06
N THR A 236 -23.32 -10.31 -5.48
CA THR A 236 -24.05 -9.79 -4.31
C THR A 236 -24.13 -10.83 -3.20
N TYR A 237 -23.90 -10.41 -1.95
CA TYR A 237 -24.10 -11.23 -0.77
C TYR A 237 -24.72 -10.37 0.33
N GLU A 238 -25.78 -10.87 0.94
CA GLU A 238 -26.41 -10.25 2.10
C GLU A 238 -26.62 -11.25 3.23
N ALA A 239 -26.37 -10.83 4.46
CA ALA A 239 -26.62 -11.63 5.65
C ALA A 239 -27.07 -10.76 6.82
N LYS A 240 -27.79 -11.35 7.77
CA LYS A 240 -28.25 -10.72 9.01
C LYS A 240 -27.83 -11.56 10.21
N GLY A 241 -27.51 -10.92 11.32
CA GLY A 241 -27.09 -11.61 12.55
C GLY A 241 -25.79 -12.40 12.38
N THR A 242 -24.87 -11.94 11.53
CA THR A 242 -23.63 -12.65 11.20
C THR A 242 -22.40 -11.93 11.74
N LEU A 243 -21.31 -12.66 11.94
CA LEU A 243 -20.01 -12.11 12.34
C LEU A 243 -18.96 -12.55 11.30
N PRO A 244 -18.49 -11.65 10.41
CA PRO A 244 -17.42 -11.93 9.47
C PRO A 244 -16.16 -12.41 10.19
N GLY A 245 -15.79 -13.68 9.96
CA GLY A 245 -14.60 -14.29 10.56
C GLY A 245 -13.36 -14.26 9.68
N SER A 246 -13.52 -13.91 8.40
CA SER A 246 -12.46 -13.94 7.37
C SER A 246 -12.51 -12.71 6.46
N ASP A 247 -11.38 -12.43 5.83
CA ASP A 247 -11.28 -11.43 4.78
C ASP A 247 -12.10 -11.86 3.56
N LEU A 248 -12.49 -10.91 2.73
CA LEU A 248 -13.11 -11.22 1.45
C LEU A 248 -12.02 -11.43 0.42
N ARG A 249 -12.05 -12.59 -0.23
CA ARG A 249 -11.24 -12.87 -1.42
C ARG A 249 -12.13 -13.13 -2.62
N LEU A 250 -11.84 -12.50 -3.74
CA LEU A 250 -12.51 -12.73 -5.01
C LEU A 250 -11.45 -13.04 -6.07
N PHE A 251 -11.57 -14.21 -6.67
CA PHE A 251 -10.71 -14.64 -7.76
C PHE A 251 -11.48 -14.57 -9.08
N TYR A 252 -10.85 -14.01 -10.12
CA TYR A 252 -11.38 -14.07 -11.48
C TYR A 252 -10.25 -14.36 -12.48
N ASP A 253 -10.60 -14.83 -13.68
CA ASP A 253 -9.66 -15.05 -14.79
C ASP A 253 -10.23 -14.36 -16.03
N SER A 254 -9.42 -13.50 -16.65
CA SER A 254 -9.71 -12.89 -17.94
C SER A 254 -8.86 -13.55 -19.04
N GLY A 255 -9.50 -14.00 -20.13
CA GLY A 255 -8.98 -14.94 -21.15
C GLY A 255 -7.67 -14.64 -21.93
N ASP A 256 -7.39 -15.48 -22.94
CA ASP A 256 -6.06 -15.76 -23.58
C ASP A 256 -5.38 -14.57 -24.30
N GLN A 257 -4.72 -13.66 -23.57
CA GLN A 257 -3.61 -12.92 -24.16
C GLN A 257 -2.31 -13.71 -23.98
N GLN A 258 -1.80 -14.23 -25.11
CA GLN A 258 -0.59 -15.04 -25.22
C GLN A 258 0.71 -14.32 -24.82
N VAL A 259 0.68 -12.99 -24.66
CA VAL A 259 1.62 -12.12 -23.95
C VAL A 259 0.83 -10.83 -23.71
N GLY A 260 0.41 -10.57 -22.47
CA GLY A 260 -0.47 -9.43 -22.16
C GLY A 260 0.35 -8.22 -21.70
N ALA A 261 0.48 -7.21 -22.55
CA ALA A 261 0.88 -5.87 -22.11
C ALA A 261 -0.37 -4.99 -22.09
N SER A 262 -0.65 -4.36 -20.95
CA SER A 262 -1.72 -3.38 -20.79
C SER A 262 -1.12 -2.04 -20.40
N LEU A 263 -1.63 -0.97 -21.01
CA LEU A 263 -1.19 0.39 -20.75
C LEU A 263 -2.38 1.23 -20.32
N LEU A 264 -2.46 1.53 -19.05
CA LEU A 264 -3.48 2.41 -18.48
C LEU A 264 -2.90 3.81 -18.45
N SER A 265 -3.52 4.76 -19.14
CA SER A 265 -3.00 6.13 -19.20
C SER A 265 -4.08 7.19 -19.06
N ILE A 266 -3.66 8.36 -18.60
CA ILE A 266 -4.50 9.54 -18.43
C ILE A 266 -3.67 10.80 -18.65
N TRP A 267 -4.29 11.82 -19.24
CA TRP A 267 -3.76 13.17 -19.28
C TRP A 267 -4.66 14.09 -18.46
N ASN A 268 -4.17 14.61 -17.34
CA ASN A 268 -4.91 15.62 -16.59
C ASN A 268 -4.74 16.97 -17.29
N GLY A 269 -5.83 17.67 -17.63
CA GLY A 269 -5.80 18.86 -18.48
C GLY A 269 -4.84 19.99 -18.05
N ASP A 270 -4.62 20.17 -16.74
CA ASP A 270 -3.71 21.17 -16.15
C ASP A 270 -2.25 20.69 -16.06
N ASP A 271 -2.00 19.39 -16.20
CA ASP A 271 -0.64 18.85 -16.08
C ASP A 271 0.13 19.05 -17.40
N ASP A 272 1.40 19.44 -17.27
CA ASP A 272 2.35 19.50 -18.38
C ASP A 272 2.72 18.11 -18.93
N ALA A 273 2.29 17.04 -18.28
CA ALA A 273 2.57 15.66 -18.65
C ALA A 273 1.44 14.72 -18.24
N GLY A 274 1.13 13.73 -19.08
CA GLY A 274 0.24 12.64 -18.70
C GLY A 274 0.93 11.62 -17.79
N HIS A 275 0.13 10.73 -17.19
CA HIS A 275 0.59 9.61 -16.35
C HIS A 275 0.15 8.27 -16.95
N PHE A 276 0.99 7.25 -16.81
CA PHE A 276 0.66 5.90 -17.24
C PHE A 276 1.07 4.83 -16.22
N LEU A 277 0.41 3.69 -16.29
CA LEU A 277 0.74 2.43 -15.64
C LEU A 277 0.81 1.35 -16.72
N LEU A 278 2.01 0.82 -16.91
CA LEU A 278 2.32 -0.27 -17.81
C LEU A 278 2.35 -1.57 -17.01
N LEU A 279 1.57 -2.55 -17.44
CA LEU A 279 1.47 -3.89 -16.87
C LEU A 279 1.90 -4.88 -17.94
N VAL A 280 2.98 -5.63 -17.72
CA VAL A 280 3.46 -6.62 -18.68
C VAL A 280 3.67 -7.96 -18.02
N SER A 281 2.92 -8.95 -18.50
CA SER A 281 3.07 -10.34 -18.09
C SER A 281 3.61 -11.13 -19.28
N PRO A 282 4.93 -11.35 -19.37
CA PRO A 282 5.47 -12.19 -20.42
C PRO A 282 5.12 -13.65 -20.12
N GLU A 283 4.17 -14.22 -20.88
CA GLU A 283 3.96 -15.67 -20.88
C GLU A 283 5.09 -16.32 -21.68
N PHE A 284 6.07 -16.89 -20.98
CA PHE A 284 7.07 -17.74 -21.62
C PHE A 284 6.46 -19.11 -21.88
N ARG A 285 5.78 -19.23 -23.03
CA ARG A 285 5.32 -20.51 -23.56
C ARG A 285 6.51 -21.28 -24.15
N ASP A 286 7.39 -21.73 -23.27
CA ASP A 286 8.16 -22.93 -23.56
C ASP A 286 8.17 -23.85 -22.33
N PRO A 287 7.15 -24.72 -22.19
CA PRO A 287 7.12 -25.76 -21.17
C PRO A 287 8.31 -26.75 -21.28
N SER A 288 9.03 -26.74 -22.41
CA SER A 288 10.20 -27.59 -22.66
C SER A 288 11.54 -26.91 -22.36
N ALA A 289 11.55 -25.59 -22.09
CA ALA A 289 12.75 -24.90 -21.66
C ALA A 289 13.08 -25.30 -20.21
N ALA A 290 14.17 -26.05 -20.05
CA ALA A 290 14.70 -26.39 -18.73
C ALA A 290 14.96 -25.11 -17.92
N PRO A 291 14.69 -25.09 -16.59
CA PRO A 291 15.02 -23.97 -15.74
C PRO A 291 16.51 -23.62 -15.89
N LEU A 292 16.82 -22.32 -16.02
CA LEU A 292 18.21 -21.87 -16.05
C LEU A 292 18.90 -22.29 -14.75
N ALA A 293 19.99 -23.02 -14.88
CA ALA A 293 20.79 -23.46 -13.75
C ALA A 293 21.41 -22.23 -13.08
N LYS A 294 21.24 -22.09 -11.76
CA LYS A 294 21.60 -20.87 -11.00
C LYS A 294 22.64 -21.15 -9.93
N ASP A 295 23.23 -20.08 -9.41
CA ASP A 295 24.14 -20.10 -8.27
C ASP A 295 23.49 -19.38 -7.09
N VAL A 296 23.44 -20.03 -5.92
CA VAL A 296 22.77 -19.49 -4.73
C VAL A 296 23.68 -19.60 -3.51
N VAL A 297 24.07 -18.48 -2.91
CA VAL A 297 24.78 -18.47 -1.62
C VAL A 297 23.85 -17.94 -0.54
N LEU A 298 23.56 -18.81 0.43
CA LEU A 298 22.76 -18.49 1.61
C LEU A 298 23.71 -17.98 2.71
N VAL A 299 23.61 -16.70 3.05
CA VAL A 299 24.42 -16.06 4.10
C VAL A 299 23.55 -15.84 5.33
N VAL A 300 23.86 -16.53 6.41
CA VAL A 300 22.93 -16.73 7.53
C VAL A 300 23.56 -16.30 8.85
N ASP A 301 22.93 -15.35 9.51
CA ASP A 301 23.32 -14.94 10.86
C ASP A 301 23.02 -16.05 11.87
N ARG A 302 24.02 -16.39 12.69
CA ARG A 302 23.90 -17.30 13.83
C ARG A 302 24.34 -16.64 15.14
N SER A 303 24.29 -15.32 15.24
CA SER A 303 24.64 -14.56 16.44
C SER A 303 23.72 -14.88 17.63
N GLY A 304 24.12 -14.45 18.84
CA GLY A 304 23.36 -14.74 20.06
C GLY A 304 21.91 -14.22 20.07
N SER A 305 21.62 -13.14 19.34
CA SER A 305 20.27 -12.57 19.19
C SER A 305 19.30 -13.49 18.46
N MET A 306 19.83 -14.39 17.62
CA MET A 306 19.06 -15.41 16.88
C MET A 306 18.53 -16.54 17.77
N SER A 307 18.87 -16.56 19.05
CA SER A 307 18.45 -17.64 19.97
C SER A 307 16.92 -17.80 20.07
N GLY A 308 16.49 -19.02 20.43
CA GLY A 308 15.08 -19.38 20.53
C GLY A 308 14.45 -19.63 19.16
N LYS A 309 13.23 -19.09 18.96
CA LYS A 309 12.41 -19.41 17.77
C LYS A 309 13.02 -18.93 16.45
N LYS A 310 13.84 -17.87 16.45
CA LYS A 310 14.42 -17.30 15.22
C LYS A 310 15.39 -18.29 14.54
N ILE A 311 16.33 -18.86 15.28
CA ILE A 311 17.28 -19.85 14.72
C ILE A 311 16.55 -21.13 14.28
N GLU A 312 15.51 -21.56 15.01
CA GLU A 312 14.66 -22.68 14.60
C GLU A 312 14.01 -22.43 13.23
N GLN A 313 13.36 -21.27 13.06
CA GLN A 313 12.76 -20.87 11.78
C GLN A 313 13.79 -20.72 10.65
N VAL A 314 14.99 -20.24 10.96
CA VAL A 314 16.09 -20.17 9.97
C VAL A 314 16.52 -21.56 9.52
N ARG A 315 16.67 -22.52 10.42
CA ARG A 315 17.01 -23.91 10.05
C ARG A 315 15.95 -24.49 9.11
N GLU A 316 14.68 -24.36 9.45
CA GLU A 316 13.58 -24.87 8.62
C GLU A 316 13.50 -24.13 7.26
N SER A 317 13.76 -22.82 7.24
CA SER A 317 13.85 -22.05 6.00
C SER A 317 15.00 -22.50 5.10
N LEU A 318 16.18 -22.81 5.67
CA LEU A 318 17.32 -23.32 4.91
C LEU A 318 17.02 -24.71 4.34
N LYS A 319 16.42 -25.59 5.14
CA LYS A 319 15.98 -26.91 4.67
C LYS A 319 15.01 -26.78 3.51
N PHE A 320 14.01 -25.90 3.64
CA PHE A 320 13.03 -25.64 2.59
C PHE A 320 13.68 -25.24 1.25
N VAL A 321 14.69 -24.36 1.28
CA VAL A 321 15.44 -23.92 0.09
C VAL A 321 16.26 -25.07 -0.47
N VAL A 322 17.05 -25.75 0.36
CA VAL A 322 17.90 -26.88 -0.05
C VAL A 322 17.08 -28.01 -0.67
N GLU A 323 15.88 -28.27 -0.17
CA GLU A 323 14.95 -29.27 -0.72
C GLU A 323 14.41 -28.92 -2.11
N ARG A 324 14.30 -27.64 -2.45
CA ARG A 324 13.69 -27.18 -3.70
C ARG A 324 14.68 -26.77 -4.78
N LEU A 325 15.99 -26.72 -4.48
CA LEU A 325 17.02 -26.53 -5.48
C LEU A 325 16.97 -27.67 -6.52
N ASN A 326 17.05 -27.28 -7.79
CA ASN A 326 17.00 -28.21 -8.91
C ASN A 326 18.32 -28.96 -9.03
N GLU A 327 18.28 -30.18 -9.59
CA GLU A 327 19.52 -30.87 -9.97
C GLU A 327 20.31 -30.01 -10.97
N GLY A 328 21.60 -29.79 -10.70
CA GLY A 328 22.47 -28.93 -11.52
C GLY A 328 22.58 -27.48 -11.07
N ASP A 329 21.71 -27.00 -10.17
CA ASP A 329 21.94 -25.73 -9.45
C ASP A 329 23.23 -25.82 -8.63
N ARG A 330 23.93 -24.70 -8.44
CA ARG A 330 25.06 -24.64 -7.51
C ARG A 330 24.67 -23.84 -6.28
N PHE A 331 25.14 -24.27 -5.12
CA PHE A 331 24.84 -23.56 -3.89
C PHE A 331 25.94 -23.66 -2.85
N ASN A 332 25.90 -22.77 -1.87
CA ASN A 332 26.65 -22.91 -0.63
C ASN A 332 25.91 -22.22 0.52
N ILE A 333 26.24 -22.60 1.75
CA ILE A 333 25.73 -21.99 2.98
C ILE A 333 26.90 -21.39 3.73
N VAL A 334 26.84 -20.08 3.95
CA VAL A 334 27.80 -19.31 4.74
C VAL A 334 27.08 -18.88 6.01
N THR A 335 27.52 -19.34 7.17
CA THR A 335 26.98 -18.86 8.45
C THR A 335 27.99 -17.98 9.13
N TYR A 336 27.51 -17.00 9.89
CA TYR A 336 28.39 -16.05 10.53
C TYR A 336 27.91 -15.63 11.91
N SER A 337 28.88 -15.38 12.78
CA SER A 337 28.70 -14.68 14.05
C SER A 337 29.88 -13.71 14.22
N GLY A 338 30.76 -13.90 15.23
CA GLY A 338 32.08 -13.26 15.24
C GLY A 338 33.03 -13.83 14.17
N ASP A 339 32.92 -15.13 13.94
CA ASP A 339 33.62 -15.89 12.91
C ASP A 339 32.66 -16.31 11.77
N VAL A 340 33.23 -16.64 10.62
CA VAL A 340 32.50 -17.10 9.42
C VAL A 340 32.80 -18.57 9.19
N GLU A 341 31.76 -19.37 9.00
CA GLU A 341 31.84 -20.79 8.70
C GLU A 341 31.10 -21.09 7.39
N THR A 342 31.66 -21.96 6.56
CA THR A 342 31.10 -22.33 5.26
C THR A 342 30.80 -23.82 5.23
N PHE A 343 29.62 -24.21 4.74
CA PHE A 343 29.27 -25.62 4.53
C PHE A 343 30.34 -26.35 3.70
N ARG A 344 30.80 -25.70 2.62
CA ARG A 344 31.95 -26.12 1.80
C ARG A 344 32.82 -24.93 1.40
N PRO A 345 34.10 -25.14 1.05
CA PRO A 345 34.98 -24.05 0.59
C PRO A 345 34.53 -23.40 -0.73
N GLU A 346 33.87 -24.17 -1.60
CA GLU A 346 33.42 -23.75 -2.93
C GLU A 346 31.93 -24.07 -3.13
N LEU A 347 31.35 -23.57 -4.22
CA LEU A 347 29.98 -23.88 -4.62
C LEU A 347 29.85 -25.38 -4.95
N GLU A 348 28.84 -26.03 -4.36
CA GLU A 348 28.51 -27.43 -4.62
C GLU A 348 27.39 -27.57 -5.63
N VAL A 349 27.49 -28.57 -6.51
CA VAL A 349 26.38 -28.94 -7.41
C VAL A 349 25.31 -29.67 -6.60
N MET A 350 24.06 -29.24 -6.74
CA MET A 350 22.91 -29.85 -6.09
C MET A 350 22.65 -31.25 -6.66
N ASN A 351 22.76 -32.25 -5.78
CA ASN A 351 22.45 -33.66 -6.01
C ASN A 351 22.01 -34.31 -4.68
N ALA A 352 21.64 -35.59 -4.69
CA ALA A 352 21.14 -36.27 -3.49
C ALA A 352 22.14 -36.30 -2.32
N GLU A 353 23.44 -36.46 -2.59
CA GLU A 353 24.50 -36.50 -1.57
C GLU A 353 24.75 -35.12 -0.96
N THR A 354 24.94 -34.10 -1.80
CA THR A 354 25.18 -32.73 -1.34
C THR A 354 23.96 -32.16 -0.62
N ARG A 355 22.75 -32.54 -1.04
CA ARG A 355 21.50 -32.23 -0.35
C ARG A 355 21.48 -32.79 1.07
N ALA A 356 21.72 -34.09 1.24
CA ALA A 356 21.73 -34.72 2.56
C ALA A 356 22.79 -34.10 3.49
N ALA A 357 23.98 -33.82 2.97
CA ALA A 357 25.04 -33.17 3.73
C ALA A 357 24.69 -31.73 4.13
N ALA A 358 24.07 -30.95 3.24
CA ALA A 358 23.65 -29.58 3.54
C ALA A 358 22.49 -29.53 4.55
N LEU A 359 21.55 -30.47 4.50
CA LEU A 359 20.50 -30.61 5.52
C LEU A 359 21.10 -30.90 6.89
N GLY A 360 22.10 -31.80 6.97
CA GLY A 360 22.83 -32.06 8.21
C GLY A 360 23.58 -30.84 8.75
N PHE A 361 24.20 -30.05 7.86
CA PHE A 361 24.83 -28.77 8.25
C PHE A 361 23.81 -27.77 8.80
N ALA A 362 22.64 -27.64 8.15
CA ALA A 362 21.56 -26.77 8.60
C ALA A 362 21.00 -27.20 9.98
N GLU A 363 20.86 -28.50 10.23
CA GLU A 363 20.43 -29.01 11.55
C GLU A 363 21.41 -28.68 12.68
N GLY A 364 22.71 -28.60 12.37
CA GLY A 364 23.77 -28.29 13.33
C GLY A 364 23.86 -26.82 13.74
N LEU A 365 23.13 -25.90 13.11
CA LEU A 365 23.31 -24.46 13.31
C LEU A 365 22.82 -23.98 14.67
N PHE A 366 23.67 -23.56 15.59
CA PHE A 366 23.26 -22.99 16.87
C PHE A 366 23.54 -21.48 16.93
N ALA A 367 22.70 -20.75 17.66
CA ALA A 367 22.87 -19.33 17.89
C ALA A 367 23.95 -19.07 18.95
N GLY A 368 24.85 -18.14 18.69
CA GLY A 368 25.90 -17.71 19.61
C GLY A 368 26.94 -16.80 18.95
N GLY A 369 27.60 -15.96 19.75
CA GLY A 369 28.63 -15.03 19.30
C GLY A 369 28.09 -13.65 18.91
N SER A 370 28.97 -12.82 18.36
CA SER A 370 28.71 -11.48 17.82
C SER A 370 28.21 -11.55 16.36
N THR A 371 28.26 -10.44 15.61
CA THR A 371 27.71 -10.34 14.25
C THR A 371 28.72 -9.63 13.32
N ASN A 372 29.38 -10.37 12.43
CA ASN A 372 30.42 -9.90 11.51
C ASN A 372 29.95 -9.98 10.06
N ILE A 373 29.14 -8.99 9.66
CA ILE A 373 28.51 -8.92 8.34
C ILE A 373 29.55 -8.76 7.23
N SER A 374 30.58 -7.94 7.46
CA SER A 374 31.61 -7.64 6.46
C SER A 374 32.34 -8.90 6.00
N ASP A 375 32.80 -9.73 6.95
CA ASP A 375 33.54 -10.95 6.58
C ASP A 375 32.64 -12.00 5.94
N ALA A 376 31.37 -12.07 6.35
CA ALA A 376 30.38 -12.94 5.74
C ALA A 376 30.19 -12.59 4.25
N LEU A 377 30.00 -11.31 3.92
CA LEU A 377 29.93 -10.83 2.53
C LEU A 377 31.24 -11.05 1.79
N ALA A 378 32.38 -10.75 2.44
CA ALA A 378 33.71 -10.89 1.86
C ALA A 378 34.06 -12.34 1.50
N THR A 379 33.46 -13.31 2.20
CA THR A 379 33.61 -14.77 1.99
C THR A 379 32.62 -15.28 0.94
N ALA A 380 31.36 -14.82 0.98
CA ALA A 380 30.30 -15.30 0.10
C ALA A 380 30.43 -14.79 -1.34
N LEU A 381 30.75 -13.51 -1.54
CA LEU A 381 30.74 -12.88 -2.87
C LEU A 381 31.73 -13.48 -3.87
N PRO A 382 32.98 -13.82 -3.49
CA PRO A 382 33.91 -14.48 -4.40
C PRO A 382 33.41 -15.83 -4.95
N MET A 383 32.51 -16.51 -4.23
CA MET A 383 31.90 -17.77 -4.71
C MET A 383 30.95 -17.53 -5.89
N LEU A 384 30.41 -16.32 -6.01
CA LEU A 384 29.46 -15.91 -7.06
C LEU A 384 30.16 -15.18 -8.22
N SER A 385 31.40 -15.52 -8.56
CA SER A 385 32.17 -14.83 -9.61
C SER A 385 31.73 -15.17 -11.05
N ASP A 386 31.00 -16.26 -11.24
CA ASP A 386 30.57 -16.73 -12.56
C ASP A 386 29.36 -15.93 -13.08
N SER A 387 29.60 -15.12 -14.11
CA SER A 387 28.56 -14.29 -14.73
C SER A 387 27.69 -15.03 -15.76
N ALA A 388 28.02 -16.28 -16.11
CA ALA A 388 27.23 -17.05 -17.08
C ALA A 388 25.90 -17.56 -16.49
N ARG A 389 25.80 -17.58 -15.16
CA ARG A 389 24.63 -18.08 -14.44
C ARG A 389 24.03 -16.97 -13.57
N PRO A 390 22.69 -16.91 -13.44
CA PRO A 390 22.06 -16.04 -12.46
C PRO A 390 22.60 -16.36 -11.06
N SER A 391 23.12 -15.35 -10.37
CA SER A 391 23.80 -15.47 -9.08
C SER A 391 23.02 -14.75 -7.99
N TYR A 392 22.59 -15.47 -6.95
CA TYR A 392 21.79 -14.94 -5.86
C TYR A 392 22.55 -15.02 -4.54
N LEU A 393 22.66 -13.89 -3.86
CA LEU A 393 23.11 -13.80 -2.48
C LEU A 393 21.87 -13.60 -1.60
N VAL A 394 21.49 -14.62 -0.82
CA VAL A 394 20.35 -14.52 0.09
C VAL A 394 20.91 -14.30 1.50
N PHE A 395 20.78 -13.08 2.00
CA PHE A 395 21.38 -12.60 3.24
C PHE A 395 20.34 -12.48 4.35
N LEU A 396 20.51 -13.17 5.47
CA LEU A 396 19.59 -13.14 6.62
C LEU A 396 20.32 -12.63 7.86
N THR A 397 19.69 -11.71 8.61
CA THR A 397 20.19 -11.21 9.90
C THR A 397 19.05 -10.69 10.78
N ASP A 398 19.28 -10.69 12.10
CA ASP A 398 18.40 -10.07 13.08
C ASP A 398 19.04 -8.93 13.88
N GLY A 399 20.26 -8.54 13.50
CA GLY A 399 21.09 -7.70 14.36
C GLY A 399 21.96 -6.68 13.63
N LEU A 400 22.79 -6.00 14.42
CA LEU A 400 23.73 -4.98 13.98
C LEU A 400 25.11 -5.60 13.77
N PRO A 401 25.94 -5.05 12.87
CA PRO A 401 27.34 -5.45 12.82
C PRO A 401 28.02 -5.05 14.15
N THR A 402 28.49 -6.04 14.90
CA THR A 402 29.10 -5.89 16.23
C THR A 402 30.54 -6.41 16.29
N ALA A 403 31.01 -7.09 15.25
CA ALA A 403 32.38 -7.58 15.11
C ALA A 403 32.89 -7.36 13.69
N GLY A 404 34.23 -7.30 13.54
CA GLY A 404 34.85 -6.95 12.26
C GLY A 404 34.65 -5.48 11.91
N GLU A 405 34.40 -5.21 10.63
CA GLU A 405 34.01 -3.87 10.17
C GLU A 405 32.54 -3.59 10.51
N THR A 406 32.29 -2.47 11.19
CA THR A 406 30.95 -2.06 11.64
C THR A 406 30.45 -0.81 10.94
N ASP A 407 31.29 -0.11 10.16
CA ASP A 407 30.88 1.04 9.37
C ASP A 407 30.05 0.60 8.16
N GLU A 408 28.80 1.08 8.10
CA GLU A 408 27.86 0.71 7.03
C GLU A 408 28.42 1.01 5.63
N GLY A 409 29.09 2.16 5.47
CA GLY A 409 29.63 2.59 4.18
C GLY A 409 30.69 1.62 3.68
N ARG A 410 31.60 1.19 4.56
CA ARG A 410 32.65 0.20 4.25
C ARG A 410 32.08 -1.20 4.03
N ILE A 411 31.09 -1.64 4.80
CA ILE A 411 30.40 -2.92 4.57
C ILE A 411 29.76 -2.95 3.18
N VAL A 412 29.05 -1.88 2.80
CA VAL A 412 28.43 -1.76 1.47
C VAL A 412 29.48 -1.70 0.37
N GLN A 413 30.65 -1.12 0.65
CA GLN A 413 31.76 -1.11 -0.30
C GLN A 413 32.27 -2.53 -0.58
N VAL A 414 32.28 -3.44 0.39
CA VAL A 414 32.58 -4.87 0.15
C VAL A 414 31.61 -5.46 -0.89
N MET A 415 30.32 -5.14 -0.77
CA MET A 415 29.32 -5.58 -1.75
C MET A 415 29.59 -5.02 -3.15
N ARG A 416 30.01 -3.76 -3.27
CA ARG A 416 30.31 -3.14 -4.58
C ARG A 416 31.60 -3.63 -5.20
N ASP A 417 32.63 -3.85 -4.39
CA ASP A 417 33.96 -4.22 -4.88
C ASP A 417 34.05 -5.71 -5.24
N LYS A 418 33.37 -6.56 -4.46
CA LYS A 418 33.40 -8.01 -4.64
C LYS A 418 32.14 -8.56 -5.30
N GLY A 419 31.01 -7.87 -5.20
CA GLY A 419 29.80 -8.22 -5.92
C GLY A 419 29.89 -7.75 -7.36
N GLY A 420 29.97 -8.70 -8.29
CA GLY A 420 29.89 -8.40 -9.71
C GLY A 420 28.51 -7.83 -10.08
N ALA A 421 28.41 -7.17 -11.23
CA ALA A 421 27.16 -6.58 -11.74
C ALA A 421 26.03 -7.61 -11.97
N HIS A 422 26.36 -8.90 -11.98
CA HIS A 422 25.45 -10.03 -12.16
C HIS A 422 24.91 -10.61 -10.85
N VAL A 423 25.50 -10.28 -9.69
CA VAL A 423 25.02 -10.76 -8.39
C VAL A 423 23.73 -10.04 -8.01
N ARG A 424 22.73 -10.77 -7.50
CA ARG A 424 21.48 -10.27 -6.97
C ARG A 424 21.43 -10.47 -5.46
N ALA A 425 21.53 -9.39 -4.69
CA ALA A 425 21.49 -9.46 -3.22
C ALA A 425 20.06 -9.32 -2.69
N ILE A 426 19.56 -10.38 -2.07
CA ILE A 426 18.30 -10.33 -1.33
C ILE A 426 18.61 -10.32 0.16
N SER A 427 18.29 -9.20 0.82
CA SER A 427 18.51 -9.05 2.27
C SER A 427 17.21 -9.27 3.03
N MET A 428 17.26 -10.02 4.12
CA MET A 428 16.13 -10.30 4.99
C MET A 428 16.47 -9.89 6.42
N GLY A 429 15.75 -8.89 6.91
CA GLY A 429 15.84 -8.43 8.29
C GLY A 429 14.78 -9.11 9.15
N VAL A 430 15.20 -9.77 10.23
CA VAL A 430 14.31 -10.46 11.17
C VAL A 430 14.24 -9.69 12.48
N GLY A 431 13.04 -9.31 12.88
CA GLY A 431 12.84 -8.54 14.11
C GLY A 431 13.14 -7.05 13.99
N TYR A 432 13.07 -6.36 15.13
CA TYR A 432 13.18 -4.89 15.21
C TYR A 432 14.61 -4.40 15.46
N ASP A 433 15.55 -5.30 15.75
CA ASP A 433 16.92 -4.97 16.18
C ASP A 433 17.93 -4.99 15.02
N VAL A 434 17.43 -5.08 13.77
CA VAL A 434 18.24 -5.14 12.57
C VAL A 434 18.61 -3.75 12.05
N ASN A 435 19.83 -3.59 11.54
CA ASN A 435 20.23 -2.38 10.81
C ASN A 435 19.59 -2.41 9.41
N SER A 436 18.35 -1.97 9.33
CA SER A 436 17.57 -2.03 8.10
C SER A 436 18.07 -1.05 7.03
N ARG A 437 18.75 0.05 7.42
CA ARG A 437 19.44 0.93 6.46
C ARG A 437 20.58 0.21 5.74
N LEU A 438 21.39 -0.54 6.50
CA LEU A 438 22.48 -1.33 5.97
C LEU A 438 21.98 -2.41 5.01
N LEU A 439 20.89 -3.11 5.37
CA LEU A 439 20.28 -4.13 4.51
C LEU A 439 19.74 -3.56 3.19
N ASP A 440 19.07 -2.40 3.24
CA ASP A 440 18.63 -1.71 2.04
C ASP A 440 19.82 -1.32 1.16
N ARG A 441 20.93 -0.84 1.74
CA ARG A 441 22.16 -0.49 1.02
C ARG A 441 22.85 -1.70 0.38
N ILE A 442 22.88 -2.85 1.07
CA ILE A 442 23.43 -4.11 0.54
C ILE A 442 22.58 -4.60 -0.64
N ALA A 443 21.27 -4.64 -0.47
CA ALA A 443 20.33 -5.05 -1.51
C ALA A 443 20.43 -4.14 -2.75
N ASP A 444 20.51 -2.82 -2.57
CA ASP A 444 20.66 -1.85 -3.66
C ASP A 444 22.00 -2.01 -4.39
N ALA A 445 23.11 -2.11 -3.64
CA ALA A 445 24.43 -2.37 -4.22
C ALA A 445 24.48 -3.68 -5.04
N GLY A 446 23.71 -4.68 -4.61
CA GLY A 446 23.52 -5.95 -5.32
C GLY A 446 22.34 -6.00 -6.27
N ARG A 447 21.72 -4.89 -6.67
CA ARG A 447 20.57 -4.85 -7.61
C ARG A 447 19.41 -5.78 -7.25
N GLY A 448 19.24 -6.09 -5.97
CA GLY A 448 18.20 -6.99 -5.47
C GLY A 448 17.15 -6.26 -4.64
N ARG A 449 16.67 -6.90 -3.58
CA ARG A 449 15.57 -6.41 -2.73
C ARG A 449 15.80 -6.71 -1.25
N SER A 450 15.12 -5.97 -0.40
CA SER A 450 15.11 -6.18 1.05
C SER A 450 13.70 -6.53 1.52
N GLU A 451 13.61 -7.46 2.47
CA GLU A 451 12.37 -7.91 3.10
C GLU A 451 12.51 -7.87 4.62
N TYR A 452 11.45 -7.49 5.32
CA TYR A 452 11.46 -7.27 6.77
C TYR A 452 10.37 -8.07 7.47
N VAL A 453 10.79 -9.05 8.27
CA VAL A 453 9.92 -10.01 8.97
C VAL A 453 9.88 -9.67 10.45
N ARG A 454 8.69 -9.55 11.02
CA ARG A 454 8.54 -9.31 12.47
C ARG A 454 8.84 -10.58 13.27
N PRO A 455 9.17 -10.47 14.58
CA PRO A 455 9.46 -11.64 15.41
C PRO A 455 8.33 -12.68 15.48
N GLU A 456 7.08 -12.24 15.34
CA GLU A 456 5.89 -13.10 15.34
C GLU A 456 5.53 -13.71 13.99
N GLU A 457 6.06 -13.18 12.89
CA GLU A 457 5.76 -13.63 11.52
C GLU A 457 6.54 -14.91 11.18
N ASN A 458 6.03 -15.69 10.22
CA ASN A 458 6.70 -16.92 9.80
C ASN A 458 7.77 -16.63 8.72
N ILE A 459 9.05 -16.64 9.11
CA ILE A 459 10.20 -16.46 8.21
C ILE A 459 10.17 -17.46 7.04
N GLU A 460 9.73 -18.70 7.28
CA GLU A 460 9.67 -19.75 6.25
C GLU A 460 8.79 -19.34 5.08
N ALA A 461 7.66 -18.68 5.35
CA ALA A 461 6.76 -18.22 4.29
C ALA A 461 7.42 -17.14 3.42
N TYR A 462 8.23 -16.26 4.01
CA TYR A 462 8.97 -15.24 3.27
C TYR A 462 10.10 -15.85 2.45
N VAL A 463 10.88 -16.75 3.05
CA VAL A 463 11.97 -17.45 2.35
C VAL A 463 11.43 -18.33 1.23
N ALA A 464 10.26 -18.96 1.43
CA ALA A 464 9.58 -19.74 0.41
C ALA A 464 9.17 -18.89 -0.79
N ARG A 465 8.48 -17.76 -0.56
CA ARG A 465 8.13 -16.80 -1.62
C ARG A 465 9.35 -16.28 -2.36
N LEU A 466 10.40 -15.94 -1.60
CA LEU A 466 11.65 -15.50 -2.19
C LEU A 466 12.23 -16.58 -3.10
N TYR A 467 12.26 -17.83 -2.63
CA TYR A 467 12.74 -18.95 -3.41
C TYR A 467 11.90 -19.15 -4.68
N GLU A 468 10.58 -19.13 -4.59
CA GLU A 468 9.68 -19.22 -5.74
C GLU A 468 9.99 -18.14 -6.78
N SER A 469 10.25 -16.90 -6.35
CA SER A 469 10.67 -15.84 -7.25
C SER A 469 11.99 -16.19 -7.94
N ILE A 470 13.06 -16.52 -7.21
CA ILE A 470 14.40 -16.75 -7.81
C ILE A 470 14.56 -18.13 -8.47
N ALA A 471 13.61 -19.05 -8.29
CA ALA A 471 13.68 -20.42 -8.80
C ALA A 471 13.63 -20.48 -10.33
N SER A 472 13.07 -19.47 -11.00
CA SER A 472 12.91 -19.43 -12.45
C SER A 472 12.98 -17.99 -13.00
N PRO A 473 14.18 -17.38 -13.08
CA PRO A 473 14.35 -16.12 -13.80
C PRO A 473 14.03 -16.33 -15.26
N VAL A 474 13.22 -15.46 -15.83
CA VAL A 474 12.79 -15.58 -17.23
C VAL A 474 13.34 -14.51 -18.13
N LEU A 475 13.64 -13.32 -17.60
CA LEU A 475 14.50 -12.33 -18.25
C LEU A 475 15.41 -11.72 -17.19
N THR A 476 16.72 -11.73 -17.44
CA THR A 476 17.68 -10.95 -16.65
C THR A 476 18.11 -9.70 -17.40
N ASP A 477 18.60 -8.70 -16.67
CA ASP A 477 19.07 -7.41 -17.19
C ASP A 477 18.01 -6.71 -18.05
N VAL A 478 16.78 -6.69 -17.54
CA VAL A 478 15.61 -6.18 -18.25
C VAL A 478 15.74 -4.68 -18.51
N GLN A 479 15.51 -4.29 -19.76
CA GLN A 479 15.45 -2.92 -20.23
C GLN A 479 14.07 -2.68 -20.85
N LEU A 480 13.50 -1.51 -20.56
CA LEU A 480 12.23 -1.06 -21.12
C LEU A 480 12.47 0.20 -21.94
N THR A 481 11.99 0.20 -23.17
CA THR A 481 11.93 1.40 -24.01
C THR A 481 10.49 1.66 -24.41
N ILE A 482 10.11 2.94 -24.44
CA ILE A 482 8.79 3.41 -24.87
C ILE A 482 9.02 4.48 -25.93
N GLU A 483 8.73 4.13 -27.17
CA GLU A 483 8.98 4.98 -28.35
C GLU A 483 7.66 5.47 -28.93
N GLY A 484 7.51 6.78 -29.11
CA GLY A 484 6.34 7.37 -29.77
C GLY A 484 6.50 7.33 -31.28
N GLN A 485 5.46 6.90 -31.99
CA GLN A 485 5.48 6.93 -33.46
C GLN A 485 5.58 8.39 -33.96
N GLY A 486 6.50 8.62 -34.92
CA GLY A 486 6.65 9.93 -35.57
C GLY A 486 7.38 11.00 -34.75
N ARG A 487 7.95 10.66 -33.58
CA ARG A 487 8.80 11.58 -32.80
C ARG A 487 10.26 11.49 -33.24
N SER A 488 10.93 12.63 -33.30
CA SER A 488 12.37 12.74 -33.56
C SER A 488 13.16 12.81 -32.25
N PRO A 489 14.44 12.37 -32.20
CA PRO A 489 15.31 12.60 -31.04
C PRO A 489 15.39 14.08 -30.60
N ALA A 490 15.14 15.03 -31.51
CA ALA A 490 15.11 16.46 -31.22
C ALA A 490 13.95 16.89 -30.30
N ASP A 491 12.88 16.08 -30.20
CA ASP A 491 11.70 16.38 -29.37
C ASP A 491 11.91 16.02 -27.88
N GLY A 492 13.11 15.55 -27.52
CA GLY A 492 13.44 15.01 -26.21
C GLY A 492 12.75 13.66 -25.92
N PRO A 493 13.03 13.07 -24.74
CA PRO A 493 12.47 11.79 -24.37
C PRO A 493 10.95 11.88 -24.19
N LEU A 494 10.20 10.92 -24.74
CA LEU A 494 8.74 10.82 -24.59
C LEU A 494 8.35 10.67 -23.12
N VAL A 495 9.08 9.83 -22.39
CA VAL A 495 8.87 9.55 -20.98
C VAL A 495 9.98 10.27 -20.19
N ASN A 496 9.60 11.12 -19.25
CA ASN A 496 10.56 11.91 -18.46
C ASN A 496 10.85 11.33 -17.07
N ARG A 497 9.95 10.50 -16.54
CA ARG A 497 10.08 9.84 -15.23
C ARG A 497 9.47 8.44 -15.31
N LEU A 498 10.21 7.43 -14.87
CA LEU A 498 9.78 6.04 -14.73
C LEU A 498 9.94 5.57 -13.29
N GLN A 499 9.06 4.69 -12.85
CA GLN A 499 9.03 4.09 -11.51
C GLN A 499 8.74 2.58 -11.61
N PRO A 500 9.68 1.71 -11.19
CA PRO A 500 11.02 2.04 -10.70
C PRO A 500 11.92 2.62 -11.80
N ALA A 501 12.95 3.39 -11.42
CA ALA A 501 13.91 3.96 -12.37
C ALA A 501 14.78 2.90 -13.06
N SER A 502 15.10 1.80 -12.35
CA SER A 502 15.75 0.62 -12.91
C SER A 502 14.81 -0.56 -12.84
N ILE A 503 14.65 -1.27 -13.95
CA ILE A 503 13.84 -2.49 -13.99
C ILE A 503 14.71 -3.67 -13.58
N ARG A 504 14.15 -4.51 -12.71
CA ARG A 504 14.82 -5.70 -12.19
C ARG A 504 14.59 -6.88 -13.12
N ASP A 505 15.31 -7.96 -12.87
CA ASP A 505 15.05 -9.25 -13.51
C ASP A 505 13.60 -9.67 -13.29
N LEU A 506 13.03 -10.34 -14.28
CA LEU A 506 11.63 -10.75 -14.30
C LEU A 506 11.54 -12.26 -14.15
N PHE A 507 10.79 -12.71 -13.15
CA PHE A 507 10.65 -14.12 -12.79
C PHE A 507 9.33 -14.72 -13.26
N ARG A 508 9.27 -16.06 -13.32
CA ARG A 508 8.09 -16.77 -13.82
C ARG A 508 6.89 -16.46 -12.92
N GLY A 509 5.76 -16.12 -13.53
CA GLY A 509 4.53 -15.76 -12.82
C GLY A 509 4.51 -14.32 -12.29
N GLU A 510 5.62 -13.57 -12.36
CA GLU A 510 5.64 -12.15 -12.03
C GLU A 510 5.12 -11.28 -13.19
N GLN A 511 4.43 -10.20 -12.83
CA GLN A 511 4.02 -9.14 -13.75
C GLN A 511 4.93 -7.93 -13.56
N LEU A 512 5.60 -7.51 -14.63
CA LEU A 512 6.32 -6.25 -14.65
C LEU A 512 5.30 -5.12 -14.57
N THR A 513 5.40 -4.29 -13.53
CA THR A 513 4.55 -3.10 -13.40
C THR A 513 5.40 -1.84 -13.33
N VAL A 514 5.18 -0.91 -14.25
CA VAL A 514 5.96 0.34 -14.36
C VAL A 514 5.00 1.52 -14.44
N ALA A 515 5.18 2.49 -13.55
CA ALA A 515 4.44 3.75 -13.60
C ALA A 515 5.33 4.86 -14.18
N GLY A 516 4.76 5.81 -14.91
CA GLY A 516 5.56 6.89 -15.48
C GLY A 516 4.79 8.13 -15.89
N ARG A 517 5.55 9.18 -16.24
CA ARG A 517 5.04 10.43 -16.79
C ARG A 517 5.51 10.61 -18.23
N TYR A 518 4.63 11.10 -19.09
CA TYR A 518 4.88 11.23 -20.53
C TYR A 518 4.48 12.59 -21.09
N ARG A 519 5.18 13.03 -22.13
CA ARG A 519 5.08 14.39 -22.70
C ARG A 519 4.22 14.49 -23.96
N ALA A 520 3.77 13.38 -24.55
CA ALA A 520 2.83 13.39 -25.67
C ALA A 520 2.05 12.07 -25.75
N GLY A 521 0.75 12.14 -26.01
CA GLY A 521 -0.09 10.96 -26.28
C GLY A 521 0.10 10.42 -27.70
N GLY A 522 -0.60 9.33 -28.00
CA GLY A 522 -0.60 8.68 -29.31
C GLY A 522 -0.12 7.22 -29.27
N GLU A 523 0.05 6.63 -30.45
CA GLU A 523 0.56 5.27 -30.60
C GLU A 523 2.03 5.19 -30.18
N VAL A 524 2.33 4.20 -29.36
CA VAL A 524 3.66 3.93 -28.83
C VAL A 524 4.04 2.47 -29.08
N LYS A 525 5.34 2.26 -29.31
CA LYS A 525 5.94 0.93 -29.28
C LYS A 525 6.66 0.77 -27.94
N VAL A 526 6.21 -0.20 -27.16
CA VAL A 526 6.86 -0.58 -25.91
C VAL A 526 7.71 -1.81 -26.17
N SER A 527 9.02 -1.71 -25.97
CA SER A 527 9.94 -2.84 -26.14
C SER A 527 10.57 -3.24 -24.81
N ILE A 528 10.48 -4.52 -24.47
CA ILE A 528 11.17 -5.14 -23.34
C ILE A 528 12.31 -5.99 -23.88
N ILE A 529 13.53 -5.68 -23.47
CA ILE A 529 14.74 -6.41 -23.87
C ILE A 529 15.33 -7.03 -22.61
N GLY A 530 15.77 -8.28 -22.69
CA GLY A 530 16.53 -8.91 -21.61
C GLY A 530 17.20 -10.20 -22.07
N ARG A 531 17.90 -10.86 -21.15
CA ARG A 531 18.65 -12.08 -21.42
C ARG A 531 17.93 -13.32 -20.91
N VAL A 532 18.00 -14.39 -21.68
CA VAL A 532 17.56 -15.75 -21.30
C VAL A 532 18.72 -16.69 -21.59
N GLY A 533 19.48 -17.04 -20.55
CA GLY A 533 20.81 -17.63 -20.72
C GLY A 533 21.70 -16.68 -21.53
N ASP A 534 22.37 -17.20 -22.56
CA ASP A 534 23.25 -16.42 -23.44
C ASP A 534 22.51 -15.63 -24.54
N SER A 535 21.20 -15.83 -24.69
CA SER A 535 20.42 -15.21 -25.76
C SER A 535 19.71 -13.94 -25.31
N ILE A 536 19.83 -12.86 -26.09
CA ILE A 536 19.00 -11.66 -25.91
C ILE A 536 17.63 -11.92 -26.54
N ARG A 537 16.57 -11.62 -25.80
CA ARG A 537 15.20 -11.63 -26.29
C ARG A 537 14.60 -10.24 -26.21
N THR A 538 13.80 -9.91 -27.24
CA THR A 538 13.06 -8.66 -27.33
C THR A 538 11.59 -8.97 -27.50
N PHE A 539 10.75 -8.31 -26.70
CA PHE A 539 9.30 -8.35 -26.78
C PHE A 539 8.81 -6.95 -27.14
N GLU A 540 8.00 -6.82 -28.18
CA GLU A 540 7.47 -5.53 -28.62
C GLU A 540 5.95 -5.53 -28.55
N PHE A 541 5.40 -4.45 -27.98
CA PHE A 541 3.98 -4.26 -27.78
C PHE A 541 3.54 -2.93 -28.40
N PRO A 542 2.67 -2.97 -29.43
CA PRO A 542 1.99 -1.77 -29.89
C PRO A 542 0.92 -1.39 -28.86
N LEU A 543 1.05 -0.21 -28.27
CA LEU A 543 0.17 0.32 -27.22
C LEU A 543 -0.15 1.79 -27.50
N ARG A 544 -1.08 2.39 -26.74
CA ARG A 544 -1.51 3.77 -26.94
C ARG A 544 -1.52 4.55 -25.63
N LEU A 545 -0.91 5.73 -25.64
CA LEU A 545 -1.02 6.73 -24.57
C LEU A 545 -2.17 7.69 -24.87
N SER A 546 -2.98 8.02 -23.87
CA SER A 546 -4.06 9.01 -24.00
C SER A 546 -3.52 10.38 -24.43
N ALA A 547 -4.23 11.05 -25.32
CA ALA A 547 -3.91 12.42 -25.71
C ALA A 547 -4.41 13.44 -24.68
N LYS A 548 -3.86 14.67 -24.72
CA LYS A 548 -4.38 15.79 -23.93
C LYS A 548 -5.83 16.08 -24.37
N GLY A 549 -6.74 16.21 -23.41
CA GLY A 549 -8.17 16.42 -23.66
C GLY A 549 -9.00 15.14 -23.86
N GLU A 550 -8.36 13.96 -23.92
CA GLU A 550 -9.08 12.68 -24.02
C GLU A 550 -9.67 12.28 -22.66
N ALA A 551 -10.97 11.98 -22.63
CA ALA A 551 -11.64 11.50 -21.42
C ALA A 551 -11.08 10.12 -21.02
N SER A 552 -10.50 10.02 -19.82
CA SER A 552 -9.96 8.77 -19.29
C SER A 552 -10.54 8.46 -17.91
N THR A 553 -10.84 7.18 -17.69
CA THR A 553 -11.35 6.63 -16.42
C THR A 553 -10.22 6.24 -15.46
N HIS A 554 -8.95 6.29 -15.90
CA HIS A 554 -7.78 5.84 -15.14
C HIS A 554 -7.24 6.88 -14.13
N ARG A 555 -8.13 7.55 -13.40
CA ARG A 555 -7.79 8.64 -12.47
C ARG A 555 -6.90 8.22 -11.29
N PHE A 556 -6.78 6.92 -11.02
CA PHE A 556 -5.92 6.34 -9.99
C PHE A 556 -4.44 6.27 -10.40
N VAL A 557 -4.14 6.25 -11.71
CA VAL A 557 -2.78 6.06 -12.25
C VAL A 557 -1.79 7.12 -11.78
N PRO A 558 -2.10 8.44 -11.79
CA PRO A 558 -1.21 9.47 -11.26
C PRO A 558 -0.83 9.24 -9.80
N ARG A 559 -1.74 8.68 -9.00
CA ARG A 559 -1.53 8.44 -7.57
C ARG A 559 -0.61 7.25 -7.33
N ILE A 560 -0.76 6.17 -8.11
CA ILE A 560 0.19 5.05 -8.10
C ILE A 560 1.61 5.55 -8.44
N TRP A 561 1.73 6.37 -9.50
CA TRP A 561 3.01 6.98 -9.86
C TRP A 561 3.58 7.82 -8.72
N ALA A 562 2.76 8.69 -8.11
CA ALA A 562 3.17 9.54 -7.01
C ALA A 562 3.58 8.75 -5.77
N SER A 563 2.85 7.69 -5.39
CA SER A 563 3.21 6.80 -4.27
C SER A 563 4.58 6.16 -4.47
N ARG A 564 4.84 5.64 -5.67
CA ARG A 564 6.16 5.04 -6.00
C ARG A 564 7.27 6.08 -6.01
N ARG A 565 7.02 7.28 -6.54
CA ARG A 565 8.00 8.38 -6.51
C ARG A 565 8.29 8.84 -5.08
N ILE A 566 7.28 8.92 -4.21
CA ILE A 566 7.47 9.19 -2.78
C ILE A 566 8.35 8.10 -2.15
N ALA A 567 8.12 6.82 -2.45
CA ALA A 567 8.95 5.72 -1.96
C ALA A 567 10.41 5.84 -2.40
N GLU A 568 10.64 6.20 -3.67
CA GLU A 568 11.98 6.46 -4.20
C GLU A 568 12.64 7.64 -3.49
N ILE A 569 11.93 8.76 -3.32
CA ILE A 569 12.44 9.93 -2.58
C ILE A 569 12.83 9.55 -1.15
N ILE A 570 11.98 8.81 -0.43
CA ILE A 570 12.30 8.32 0.92
C ILE A 570 13.56 7.47 0.89
N THR A 571 13.69 6.59 -0.11
CA THR A 571 14.89 5.76 -0.30
C THR A 571 16.13 6.64 -0.51
N GLU A 572 16.06 7.64 -1.38
CA GLU A 572 17.18 8.55 -1.64
C GLU A 572 17.58 9.35 -0.39
N LEU A 573 16.61 9.84 0.38
CA LEU A 573 16.84 10.57 1.62
C LEU A 573 17.48 9.67 2.70
N ASP A 574 17.05 8.42 2.85
CA ASP A 574 17.64 7.45 3.80
C ASP A 574 19.07 7.05 3.38
N LEU A 575 19.28 6.81 2.09
CA LEU A 575 20.56 6.32 1.57
C LEU A 575 21.62 7.42 1.44
N LYS A 576 21.25 8.63 0.99
CA LYS A 576 22.19 9.70 0.61
C LYS A 576 22.18 10.89 1.59
N GLY A 577 21.25 10.89 2.55
CA GLY A 577 21.07 11.99 3.49
C GLY A 577 20.12 13.07 2.99
N LYS A 578 19.92 14.10 3.82
CA LYS A 578 18.92 15.15 3.59
C LYS A 578 19.19 15.95 2.32
N ASN A 579 18.13 16.12 1.52
CA ASN A 579 18.11 16.98 0.34
C ASN A 579 16.79 17.77 0.31
N ASP A 580 16.86 19.09 0.50
CA ASP A 580 15.69 19.94 0.66
C ASP A 580 14.77 19.96 -0.58
N GLU A 581 15.31 19.79 -1.78
CA GLU A 581 14.52 19.70 -3.01
C GLU A 581 13.68 18.41 -3.04
N LEU A 582 14.27 17.29 -2.62
CA LEU A 582 13.57 16.02 -2.50
C LEU A 582 12.49 16.08 -1.40
N VAL A 583 12.76 16.75 -0.28
CA VAL A 583 11.75 16.98 0.76
C VAL A 583 10.57 17.79 0.22
N ALA A 584 10.85 18.88 -0.50
CA ALA A 584 9.81 19.69 -1.11
C ALA A 584 8.99 18.92 -2.15
N GLU A 585 9.64 18.08 -2.98
CA GLU A 585 8.94 17.20 -3.93
C GLU A 585 8.05 16.19 -3.19
N LEU A 586 8.53 15.54 -2.12
CA LEU A 586 7.74 14.59 -1.32
C LEU A 586 6.50 15.26 -0.74
N VAL A 587 6.64 16.43 -0.11
CA VAL A 587 5.52 17.17 0.48
C VAL A 587 4.53 17.58 -0.60
N SER A 588 5.02 18.08 -1.74
CA SER A 588 4.16 18.43 -2.88
C SER A 588 3.40 17.22 -3.41
N LEU A 589 4.05 16.09 -3.65
CA LEU A 589 3.38 14.87 -4.12
C LEU A 589 2.36 14.34 -3.10
N SER A 590 2.72 14.32 -1.82
CA SER A 590 1.84 13.86 -0.74
C SER A 590 0.57 14.72 -0.64
N THR A 591 0.72 16.05 -0.68
CA THR A 591 -0.41 16.99 -0.59
C THR A 591 -1.25 17.02 -1.87
N THR A 592 -0.63 17.02 -3.06
CA THR A 592 -1.35 17.04 -4.35
C THR A 592 -2.13 15.75 -4.59
N TYR A 593 -1.57 14.58 -4.26
CA TYR A 593 -2.19 13.28 -4.55
C TYR A 593 -2.90 12.63 -3.36
N GLY A 594 -2.98 13.32 -2.22
CA GLY A 594 -3.71 12.79 -1.08
C GLY A 594 -3.03 11.56 -0.45
N ILE A 595 -1.70 11.46 -0.50
CA ILE A 595 -0.95 10.27 -0.06
C ILE A 595 -0.45 10.48 1.36
N LEU A 596 -1.00 9.72 2.31
CA LEU A 596 -0.46 9.69 3.66
C LEU A 596 0.93 9.09 3.68
N THR A 597 1.82 9.77 4.38
CA THR A 597 3.16 9.31 4.66
C THR A 597 3.41 9.41 6.17
N PRO A 598 4.44 8.77 6.74
CA PRO A 598 4.87 9.05 8.11
C PRO A 598 5.09 10.53 8.43
N TYR A 599 5.14 11.40 7.42
CA TYR A 599 5.42 12.83 7.49
C TYR A 599 4.18 13.72 7.26
N THR A 600 3.03 13.14 6.86
CA THR A 600 1.77 13.87 6.58
C THR A 600 0.59 13.20 7.29
N SER A 601 -0.48 13.94 7.58
CA SER A 601 -1.67 13.48 8.31
C SER A 601 -2.93 14.13 7.75
N PHE A 602 -4.08 13.50 7.91
CA PHE A 602 -5.37 14.04 7.45
C PHE A 602 -6.11 14.67 8.63
N LEU A 603 -6.59 15.91 8.48
CA LEU A 603 -7.44 16.61 9.45
C LEU A 603 -8.78 16.97 8.80
N ALA A 604 -9.88 16.41 9.30
CA ALA A 604 -11.24 16.83 8.96
C ALA A 604 -11.80 17.75 10.04
N ASP A 605 -12.46 18.82 9.64
CA ASP A 605 -12.92 19.91 10.51
C ASP A 605 -14.26 20.50 10.04
N ASP A 606 -15.04 21.08 10.95
CA ASP A 606 -16.34 21.73 10.72
C ASP A 606 -16.24 23.23 10.38
N GLN A 607 -15.07 23.86 10.50
CA GLN A 607 -14.88 25.28 10.23
C GLN A 607 -14.29 25.56 8.84
N PRO A 608 -14.99 26.30 7.96
CA PRO A 608 -14.37 26.88 6.78
C PRO A 608 -13.53 28.09 7.20
N GLY A 609 -12.27 27.88 7.60
CA GLY A 609 -11.40 29.05 7.82
C GLY A 609 -10.01 28.88 8.43
N ALA A 610 -9.63 27.75 9.03
CA ALA A 610 -8.48 27.76 9.93
C ALA A 610 -7.23 27.00 9.46
N VAL A 611 -6.94 26.86 8.15
CA VAL A 611 -5.60 26.42 7.72
C VAL A 611 -5.23 27.02 6.37
N ALA A 612 -4.63 28.20 6.40
CA ALA A 612 -3.94 28.81 5.28
C ALA A 612 -2.62 29.39 5.80
N MET A 613 -1.55 28.59 5.81
CA MET A 613 -0.18 29.05 6.04
C MET A 613 0.81 28.22 5.21
N GLY A 614 1.95 28.84 4.87
CA GLY A 614 2.66 28.67 3.60
C GLY A 614 3.56 27.44 3.46
N GLY A 615 3.78 27.02 2.21
CA GLY A 615 4.58 25.83 1.87
C GLY A 615 6.02 25.80 2.40
N ARG A 616 6.59 26.93 2.88
CA ARG A 616 7.90 26.94 3.56
C ARG A 616 7.84 26.32 4.97
N GLU A 617 6.81 26.61 5.75
CA GLU A 617 6.62 26.04 7.09
C GLU A 617 6.36 24.52 7.01
N ASN A 618 5.66 24.09 5.96
CA ASN A 618 5.40 22.66 5.66
C ASN A 618 6.68 21.88 5.36
N VAL A 619 7.61 22.45 4.61
CA VAL A 619 8.92 21.83 4.32
C VAL A 619 9.81 21.78 5.57
N GLU A 620 9.73 22.78 6.46
CA GLU A 620 10.47 22.79 7.72
C GLU A 620 9.94 21.78 8.75
N ALA A 621 8.63 21.57 8.84
CA ALA A 621 8.02 20.54 9.68
C ALA A 621 8.34 19.12 9.17
N ALA A 622 8.20 18.89 7.86
CA ALA A 622 8.62 17.63 7.24
C ALA A 622 10.12 17.39 7.43
N SER A 623 10.96 18.42 7.27
CA SER A 623 12.41 18.36 7.53
C SER A 623 12.76 17.92 8.94
N ARG A 624 12.05 18.40 9.97
CA ARG A 624 12.27 17.96 11.37
C ARG A 624 11.84 16.51 11.59
N SER A 625 10.74 16.09 10.96
CA SER A 625 10.31 14.69 10.97
C SER A 625 11.28 13.77 10.22
N LEU A 626 11.98 14.27 9.20
CA LEU A 626 13.00 13.55 8.45
C LEU A 626 14.31 13.39 9.23
N ASP A 627 14.61 14.21 10.25
CA ASP A 627 15.77 13.98 11.11
C ASP A 627 15.66 12.63 11.87
N LEU A 628 14.45 12.10 12.04
CA LEU A 628 14.17 10.75 12.57
C LEU A 628 14.55 9.61 11.60
N LEU A 629 14.74 9.88 10.30
CA LEU A 629 15.30 8.92 9.31
C LEU A 629 16.72 8.47 9.68
N SER A 630 17.42 9.24 10.51
CA SER A 630 18.74 8.83 11.01
C SER A 630 18.69 7.56 11.86
N SER A 631 17.49 7.15 12.33
CA SER A 631 17.31 5.89 13.05
C SER A 631 17.42 4.67 12.11
N SER A 632 18.58 4.01 12.14
CA SER A 632 18.84 2.73 11.48
C SER A 632 18.21 1.54 12.22
N GLU A 633 17.70 1.77 13.43
CA GLU A 633 17.41 0.76 14.45
C GLU A 633 16.07 0.95 15.14
N GLY A 634 15.55 -0.15 15.69
CA GLY A 634 14.33 -0.14 16.49
C GLY A 634 13.06 -0.06 15.66
N ARG A 635 11.93 -0.04 16.37
CA ARG A 635 10.59 -0.14 15.77
C ARG A 635 10.29 0.96 14.75
N GLY A 636 10.77 2.18 14.99
CA GLY A 636 10.58 3.31 14.06
C GLY A 636 11.27 3.11 12.71
N GLY A 637 12.56 2.74 12.70
CA GLY A 637 13.29 2.46 11.46
C GLY A 637 12.76 1.25 10.70
N PHE A 638 12.33 0.21 11.43
CA PHE A 638 11.67 -0.97 10.86
C PHE A 638 10.34 -0.61 10.16
N ASP A 639 9.44 0.08 10.86
CA ASP A 639 8.11 0.41 10.35
C ASP A 639 8.18 1.34 9.13
N GLN A 640 9.16 2.26 9.13
CA GLN A 640 9.41 3.18 8.02
C GLN A 640 9.89 2.47 6.75
N ARG A 641 10.81 1.52 6.85
CA ARG A 641 11.31 0.78 5.67
C ARG A 641 10.29 -0.22 5.15
N ARG A 642 9.50 -0.84 6.03
CA ARG A 642 8.34 -1.62 5.60
C ARG A 642 7.31 -0.77 4.86
N PHE A 643 6.98 0.42 5.37
CA PHE A 643 6.12 1.37 4.67
C PHE A 643 6.65 1.79 3.31
N ARG A 644 7.96 2.06 3.22
CA ARG A 644 8.64 2.35 1.95
C ARG A 644 8.48 1.18 0.96
N ASN A 645 8.64 -0.07 1.42
CA ASN A 645 8.41 -1.25 0.60
C ASN A 645 6.95 -1.31 0.10
N ASP A 646 5.97 -1.04 0.98
CA ASP A 646 4.55 -0.99 0.61
C ASP A 646 4.27 0.07 -0.47
N LEU A 647 4.81 1.30 -0.32
CA LEU A 647 4.66 2.35 -1.33
C LEU A 647 5.38 2.00 -2.65
N SER A 648 6.55 1.36 -2.59
CA SER A 648 7.28 0.94 -3.79
C SER A 648 6.53 -0.15 -4.56
N ALA A 649 5.77 -0.98 -3.82
CA ALA A 649 4.87 -1.98 -4.34
C ALA A 649 3.50 -1.40 -4.69
N ALA A 650 3.22 -0.10 -4.52
CA ALA A 650 1.91 0.46 -4.85
C ALA A 650 1.54 0.15 -6.31
N GLY A 651 0.37 -0.45 -6.54
CA GLY A 651 -0.02 -0.91 -7.89
C GLY A 651 0.84 -2.05 -8.43
N ALA A 652 1.57 -2.79 -7.61
CA ALA A 652 2.18 -4.08 -7.92
C ALA A 652 1.77 -5.06 -6.81
N ALA A 653 1.47 -6.29 -7.15
CA ALA A 653 0.94 -7.21 -6.17
C ALA A 653 2.01 -8.18 -5.64
N PRO A 654 2.20 -8.31 -4.31
CA PRO A 654 3.08 -9.32 -3.74
C PRO A 654 2.49 -10.74 -3.89
N SER A 655 3.35 -11.74 -4.11
CA SER A 655 2.97 -13.13 -4.38
C SER A 655 2.54 -13.93 -3.13
N ASP A 656 1.45 -13.59 -2.44
CA ASP A 656 0.84 -14.48 -1.43
C ASP A 656 0.09 -15.67 -2.05
N GLY A 657 0.68 -16.86 -1.99
CA GLY A 657 0.06 -18.14 -2.36
C GLY A 657 -0.69 -18.76 -1.18
N GLY A 658 -2.03 -18.78 -1.25
CA GLY A 658 -2.86 -19.68 -0.45
C GLY A 658 -3.35 -20.82 -1.37
N ALA A 659 -3.13 -22.07 -0.97
CA ALA A 659 -3.39 -23.26 -1.81
C ALA A 659 -4.88 -23.44 -2.21
N PRO A 660 -5.16 -24.05 -3.39
CA PRO A 660 -6.51 -24.27 -3.95
C PRO A 660 -7.12 -25.65 -3.59
N GLY A 661 -8.46 -25.76 -3.57
CA GLY A 661 -9.16 -27.04 -3.48
C GLY A 661 -10.59 -27.04 -4.08
N ASP A 662 -10.75 -27.79 -5.18
CA ASP A 662 -11.95 -28.40 -5.83
C ASP A 662 -13.20 -27.54 -6.13
N ILE A 663 -13.52 -27.06 -7.36
CA ILE A 663 -13.77 -27.63 -8.72
C ILE A 663 -15.22 -28.12 -9.00
N GLY A 664 -15.91 -27.39 -9.89
CA GLY A 664 -16.60 -27.92 -11.10
C GLY A 664 -18.14 -28.05 -11.07
N ARG A 665 -18.93 -27.83 -12.13
CA ARG A 665 -18.79 -27.31 -13.52
C ARG A 665 -20.23 -26.98 -14.03
N PRO A 666 -20.41 -26.29 -15.19
CA PRO A 666 -21.50 -25.34 -15.46
C PRO A 666 -22.51 -25.79 -16.54
N VAL A 667 -23.63 -25.05 -16.71
CA VAL A 667 -24.33 -24.95 -18.01
C VAL A 667 -24.86 -23.53 -18.24
N SER A 668 -24.66 -23.06 -19.48
CA SER A 668 -24.73 -21.70 -20.03
C SER A 668 -26.12 -21.21 -20.50
N ALA A 669 -26.33 -19.90 -20.51
CA ALA A 669 -27.24 -19.22 -21.46
C ALA A 669 -26.83 -17.75 -21.67
N ALA A 670 -26.95 -17.27 -22.91
CA ALA A 670 -26.70 -15.91 -23.41
C ALA A 670 -28.02 -15.30 -23.93
N PRO A 671 -28.05 -14.10 -24.54
CA PRO A 671 -27.54 -12.79 -24.10
C PRO A 671 -28.63 -11.69 -24.19
N LEU A 672 -28.48 -10.56 -23.49
CA LEU A 672 -29.17 -9.30 -23.85
C LEU A 672 -28.30 -8.07 -23.56
N SER A 673 -28.40 -7.11 -24.46
CA SER A 673 -27.49 -5.99 -24.73
C SER A 673 -27.88 -4.63 -24.14
N ALA A 674 -26.85 -3.77 -23.98
CA ALA A 674 -26.80 -2.29 -23.90
C ALA A 674 -26.93 -1.62 -22.51
N PRO A 675 -26.59 -0.31 -22.33
CA PRO A 675 -25.75 0.63 -23.11
C PRO A 675 -24.67 1.37 -22.27
N ALA A 676 -23.92 2.25 -22.94
CA ALA A 676 -22.89 3.14 -22.43
C ALA A 676 -23.45 4.30 -21.58
N ASP A 677 -23.07 4.35 -20.30
CA ASP A 677 -22.99 5.51 -19.41
C ASP A 677 -22.52 4.99 -18.04
N ALA A 678 -21.22 4.74 -17.90
CA ALA A 678 -20.63 4.39 -16.61
C ALA A 678 -19.36 5.22 -16.47
N PHE A 679 -19.10 5.74 -15.27
CA PHE A 679 -18.01 6.65 -14.92
C PHE A 679 -18.31 8.15 -15.11
N GLY A 680 -19.45 8.59 -14.57
CA GLY A 680 -19.66 9.97 -14.12
C GLY A 680 -18.90 10.32 -12.83
N LEU A 681 -19.06 11.57 -12.38
CA LEU A 681 -18.52 12.18 -11.15
C LEU A 681 -18.69 11.27 -9.91
N PRO A 682 -17.81 11.38 -8.88
CA PRO A 682 -17.95 10.62 -7.65
C PRO A 682 -19.30 10.93 -7.00
N THR A 683 -20.10 9.88 -6.79
CA THR A 683 -21.43 9.95 -6.18
C THR A 683 -21.38 9.19 -4.86
N ILE A 684 -21.81 9.83 -3.77
CA ILE A 684 -22.03 9.17 -2.49
C ILE A 684 -23.49 8.72 -2.49
N ARG A 685 -23.75 7.44 -2.20
CA ARG A 685 -25.11 6.92 -2.04
C ARG A 685 -25.65 7.39 -0.68
N ALA A 686 -26.65 8.25 -0.68
CA ALA A 686 -27.25 8.75 0.55
C ALA A 686 -28.08 7.63 1.20
N ILE A 687 -27.67 7.18 2.39
CA ILE A 687 -28.33 6.05 3.05
C ILE A 687 -29.59 6.54 3.75
N GLY A 688 -30.74 6.18 3.16
CA GLY A 688 -32.10 6.48 3.62
C GLY A 688 -33.10 6.64 2.47
N SER A 689 -32.65 7.14 1.32
CA SER A 689 -33.49 7.39 0.13
C SER A 689 -33.05 6.62 -1.12
N ASP A 690 -31.91 5.92 -1.06
CA ASP A 690 -31.31 5.24 -2.21
C ASP A 690 -30.92 6.19 -3.37
N GLU A 691 -30.91 7.51 -3.11
CA GLU A 691 -30.48 8.52 -4.06
C GLU A 691 -28.95 8.61 -4.14
N GLN A 692 -28.43 8.67 -5.35
CA GLN A 692 -27.07 9.15 -5.61
C GLN A 692 -27.03 10.66 -5.36
N ARG A 693 -26.29 11.09 -4.34
CA ARG A 693 -25.96 12.51 -4.17
C ARG A 693 -24.58 12.78 -4.74
N VAL A 694 -24.52 13.70 -5.70
CA VAL A 694 -23.28 14.37 -6.09
C VAL A 694 -23.02 15.41 -4.99
N VAL A 695 -21.93 15.25 -4.24
CA VAL A 695 -21.53 16.24 -3.23
C VAL A 695 -20.89 17.41 -3.96
N GLU A 696 -21.67 18.45 -4.22
CA GLU A 696 -21.23 19.67 -4.93
C GLU A 696 -20.64 20.71 -3.95
N THR A 697 -19.58 20.35 -3.24
CA THR A 697 -18.68 21.31 -2.56
C THR A 697 -17.36 21.46 -3.29
N VAL A 698 -17.00 20.48 -4.12
CA VAL A 698 -15.86 20.54 -5.02
C VAL A 698 -16.32 20.12 -6.41
N ARG A 699 -16.41 21.08 -7.34
CA ARG A 699 -16.68 20.79 -8.75
C ARG A 699 -15.36 20.79 -9.49
N ARG A 700 -14.96 19.65 -10.04
CA ARG A 700 -13.84 19.60 -10.99
C ARG A 700 -14.38 19.86 -12.38
N ILE A 701 -14.11 21.05 -12.93
CA ILE A 701 -14.56 21.45 -14.25
C ILE A 701 -13.34 21.56 -15.15
N GLY A 702 -13.22 20.61 -16.07
CA GLY A 702 -11.98 20.38 -16.82
C GLY A 702 -10.84 20.04 -15.85
N SER A 703 -9.86 20.91 -15.81
CA SER A 703 -8.65 20.76 -15.04
C SER A 703 -8.69 21.50 -13.70
N ARG A 704 -9.51 22.55 -13.62
CA ARG A 704 -9.66 23.39 -12.44
C ARG A 704 -10.55 22.74 -11.40
N THR A 705 -10.10 22.81 -10.16
CA THR A 705 -10.89 22.38 -9.00
C THR A 705 -11.58 23.61 -8.43
N MET A 706 -12.92 23.61 -8.42
CA MET A 706 -13.73 24.68 -7.88
C MET A 706 -14.22 24.29 -6.50
N TYR A 707 -13.86 25.07 -5.49
CA TYR A 707 -14.28 24.88 -4.12
C TYR A 707 -15.47 25.79 -3.81
N ARG A 708 -16.52 25.25 -3.20
CA ARG A 708 -17.66 26.03 -2.72
C ARG A 708 -17.38 26.54 -1.32
N ARG A 709 -17.24 27.86 -1.16
CA ARG A 709 -17.16 28.57 0.11
C ARG A 709 -18.43 29.39 0.34
N GLY A 710 -19.33 28.89 1.19
CA GLY A 710 -20.66 29.49 1.35
C GLY A 710 -21.47 29.43 0.05
N THR A 711 -21.82 30.59 -0.52
CA THR A 711 -22.51 30.70 -1.82
C THR A 711 -21.56 30.98 -3.00
N LEU A 712 -20.25 31.06 -2.75
CA LEU A 712 -19.23 31.41 -3.73
C LEU A 712 -18.40 30.18 -4.13
N TRP A 713 -18.37 29.87 -5.42
CA TRP A 713 -17.46 28.91 -6.03
C TRP A 713 -16.13 29.59 -6.34
N ILE A 714 -15.00 29.01 -5.93
CA ILE A 714 -13.67 29.62 -6.04
C ILE A 714 -12.71 28.62 -6.69
N GLY A 715 -11.96 29.08 -7.69
CA GLY A 715 -10.90 28.27 -8.31
C GLY A 715 -9.79 27.89 -7.32
N SER A 716 -9.19 26.72 -7.51
CA SER A 716 -8.09 26.20 -6.67
C SER A 716 -6.86 27.10 -6.65
N ASP A 717 -6.65 27.86 -7.72
CA ASP A 717 -5.62 28.88 -7.88
C ASP A 717 -5.91 30.18 -7.11
N LEU A 718 -7.08 30.28 -6.49
CA LEU A 718 -7.59 31.43 -5.73
C LEU A 718 -8.01 31.05 -4.31
N ALA A 719 -7.57 29.88 -3.83
CA ALA A 719 -7.93 29.37 -2.51
C ALA A 719 -7.44 30.27 -1.36
N ASP A 720 -6.50 31.18 -1.61
CA ASP A 720 -5.99 32.19 -0.69
C ASP A 720 -6.86 33.46 -0.61
N VAL A 721 -7.85 33.63 -1.50
CA VAL A 721 -8.73 34.81 -1.50
C VAL A 721 -9.83 34.67 -0.44
N ASP A 722 -9.93 35.68 0.43
CA ASP A 722 -10.97 35.80 1.45
C ASP A 722 -12.33 36.13 0.80
N PRO A 723 -13.35 35.25 0.92
CA PRO A 723 -14.68 35.47 0.33
C PRO A 723 -15.39 36.73 0.87
N GLU A 724 -15.03 37.19 2.07
CA GLU A 724 -15.62 38.37 2.71
C GLU A 724 -14.84 39.66 2.39
N LYS A 725 -13.63 39.55 1.83
CA LYS A 725 -12.74 40.69 1.49
C LYS A 725 -12.14 40.53 0.09
N LEU A 726 -13.01 40.54 -0.91
CA LEU A 726 -12.57 40.41 -2.30
C LEU A 726 -11.64 41.58 -2.72
N PRO A 727 -10.60 41.33 -3.54
CA PRO A 727 -9.65 42.35 -3.97
C PRO A 727 -10.30 43.51 -4.72
N ALA A 728 -9.78 44.74 -4.57
CA ALA A 728 -10.31 45.91 -5.26
C ALA A 728 -10.14 45.87 -6.79
N GLU A 729 -9.18 45.08 -7.30
CA GLU A 729 -8.86 44.94 -8.74
C GLU A 729 -9.70 43.87 -9.47
N LEU A 730 -10.81 43.40 -8.88
CA LEU A 730 -11.64 42.36 -9.48
C LEU A 730 -12.64 42.92 -10.51
N VAL A 731 -12.81 42.21 -11.63
CA VAL A 731 -13.79 42.55 -12.67
C VAL A 731 -15.10 41.78 -12.41
N ARG A 732 -16.20 42.50 -12.21
CA ARG A 732 -17.53 41.90 -12.01
C ARG A 732 -18.25 41.76 -13.34
N ILE A 733 -18.73 40.56 -13.63
CA ILE A 733 -19.49 40.27 -14.84
C ILE A 733 -20.79 39.60 -14.43
N ARG A 734 -21.90 40.08 -14.98
CA ARG A 734 -23.19 39.45 -14.76
C ARG A 734 -23.35 38.29 -15.73
N ARG A 735 -23.70 37.10 -15.25
CA ARG A 735 -23.83 35.93 -16.11
C ARG A 735 -24.92 36.19 -17.17
N PHE A 736 -24.61 35.84 -18.43
CA PHE A 736 -25.47 36.02 -19.61
C PHE A 736 -25.72 37.47 -20.08
N ASP A 737 -24.94 38.46 -19.64
CA ASP A 737 -24.94 39.78 -20.29
C ASP A 737 -23.96 39.84 -21.48
N ASP A 738 -23.97 40.95 -22.21
CA ASP A 738 -23.07 41.16 -23.36
C ASP A 738 -21.58 41.02 -22.95
N ALA A 739 -21.20 41.47 -21.74
CA ALA A 739 -19.84 41.36 -21.22
C ALA A 739 -19.44 39.92 -20.86
N TYR A 740 -20.40 39.07 -20.47
CA TYR A 740 -20.20 37.63 -20.28
C TYR A 740 -19.94 36.91 -21.60
N PHE A 741 -20.69 37.26 -22.66
CA PHE A 741 -20.46 36.68 -23.99
C PHE A 741 -19.19 37.21 -24.65
N GLU A 742 -18.83 38.48 -24.43
CA GLU A 742 -17.50 39.00 -24.80
C GLU A 742 -16.38 38.27 -24.05
N LEU A 743 -16.52 38.07 -22.74
CA LEU A 743 -15.58 37.27 -21.95
C LEU A 743 -15.45 35.86 -22.51
N ALA A 744 -16.56 35.19 -22.84
CA ALA A 744 -16.55 33.84 -23.37
C ALA A 744 -15.95 33.74 -24.79
N THR A 745 -16.14 34.75 -25.63
CA THR A 745 -15.59 34.78 -27.01
C THR A 745 -14.06 34.83 -27.00
N ASP A 746 -13.48 35.50 -26.02
CA ASP A 746 -12.03 35.64 -25.89
C ASP A 746 -11.35 34.57 -24.99
N ASN A 747 -12.12 33.62 -24.46
CA ASN A 747 -11.65 32.60 -23.53
C ASN A 747 -11.28 31.29 -24.25
N THR A 748 -10.50 30.43 -23.57
CA THR A 748 -10.21 29.07 -24.05
C THR A 748 -11.43 28.16 -23.90
N GLU A 749 -11.43 26.99 -24.57
CA GLU A 749 -12.52 26.01 -24.44
C GLU A 749 -12.68 25.50 -23.01
N ASP A 750 -11.57 25.31 -22.28
CA ASP A 750 -11.58 24.94 -20.85
C ASP A 750 -12.12 26.07 -19.95
N ASP A 751 -11.75 27.32 -20.23
CA ASP A 751 -12.30 28.48 -19.53
C ASP A 751 -13.81 28.63 -19.81
N ASN A 752 -14.25 28.33 -21.02
CA ASN A 752 -15.68 28.35 -21.36
C ASN A 752 -16.45 27.18 -20.78
N ALA A 753 -15.84 26.00 -20.65
CA ALA A 753 -16.40 24.88 -19.91
C ALA A 753 -16.58 25.22 -18.42
N LEU A 754 -15.63 25.96 -17.84
CA LEU A 754 -15.73 26.53 -16.50
C LEU A 754 -16.92 27.50 -16.38
N LEU A 755 -17.08 28.42 -17.33
CA LEU A 755 -18.19 29.37 -17.35
C LEU A 755 -19.55 28.67 -17.50
N ALA A 756 -19.63 27.66 -18.35
CA ALA A 756 -20.85 26.92 -18.65
C ALA A 756 -21.30 25.95 -17.54
N ALA A 757 -20.39 25.55 -16.64
CA ALA A 757 -20.66 24.59 -15.58
C ALA A 757 -21.39 25.17 -14.35
N PHE A 758 -21.77 26.46 -14.38
CA PHE A 758 -22.45 27.15 -13.30
C PHE A 758 -23.75 27.79 -13.78
N GLY A 759 -24.81 27.65 -12.98
CA GLY A 759 -26.17 28.06 -13.34
C GLY A 759 -26.53 29.49 -12.93
N GLU A 760 -27.72 29.95 -13.28
CA GLU A 760 -28.25 31.23 -12.82
C GLU A 760 -28.41 31.20 -11.28
N GLY A 761 -27.62 32.00 -10.55
CA GLY A 761 -27.56 32.02 -9.08
C GLY A 761 -26.26 31.52 -8.43
N ASP A 762 -25.38 30.87 -9.19
CA ASP A 762 -24.03 30.48 -8.73
C ASP A 762 -23.06 31.66 -8.82
N ARG A 763 -22.52 32.13 -7.68
CA ARG A 763 -21.44 33.13 -7.68
C ARG A 763 -20.11 32.43 -7.87
N VAL A 764 -19.29 32.86 -8.83
CA VAL A 764 -18.06 32.17 -9.23
C VAL A 764 -16.89 33.15 -9.29
N LEU A 765 -15.84 32.89 -8.51
CA LEU A 765 -14.59 33.63 -8.48
C LEU A 765 -13.49 32.83 -9.18
N VAL A 766 -13.01 33.34 -10.31
CA VAL A 766 -12.08 32.63 -11.21
C VAL A 766 -11.02 33.56 -11.77
N ARG A 767 -9.80 33.05 -12.00
CA ARG A 767 -8.74 33.79 -12.68
C ARG A 767 -8.72 33.38 -14.15
N LEU A 768 -9.06 34.32 -15.02
CA LEU A 768 -9.05 34.11 -16.46
C LEU A 768 -8.05 35.09 -17.07
N ARG A 769 -7.11 34.59 -17.90
CA ARG A 769 -6.13 35.42 -18.62
C ARG A 769 -5.36 36.42 -17.72
N GLY A 770 -5.01 36.00 -16.51
CA GLY A 770 -4.25 36.82 -15.54
C GLY A 770 -5.06 37.88 -14.79
N LYS A 771 -6.38 37.97 -15.02
CA LYS A 771 -7.29 38.87 -14.30
C LYS A 771 -8.28 38.09 -13.44
N LEU A 772 -8.71 38.70 -12.33
CA LEU A 772 -9.67 38.12 -11.39
C LEU A 772 -11.09 38.51 -11.79
N TYR A 773 -11.96 37.53 -12.00
CA TYR A 773 -13.36 37.74 -12.35
C TYR A 773 -14.27 37.21 -11.26
N LEU A 774 -15.27 38.00 -10.88
CA LEU A 774 -16.44 37.53 -10.13
C LEU A 774 -17.63 37.50 -11.08
N ILE A 775 -18.17 36.30 -11.28
CA ILE A 775 -19.26 36.02 -12.19
C ILE A 775 -20.49 35.68 -11.35
N GLU A 776 -21.50 36.54 -11.39
CA GLU A 776 -22.70 36.46 -10.54
C GLU A 776 -24.02 36.64 -11.29
#